data_AF-A0A2V8JNM9-F1
#
_entry.id   AF-A0A2V8JNM9-F1
#
_cell.length_a   1.000
_cell.length_b   1.000
_cell.length_c   1.000
_cell.angle_alpha   90.00
_cell.angle_beta   90.00
_cell.angle_gamma   90.00
#
_symmetry.space_group_name_H-M   'P 1'
#
loop_
_entity.id
_entity.type
_entity.pdbx_description
1 polymer ?
#
loop_
_entity_poly.entity_id
_entity_poly.type
_entity_poly.pdbx_seq_one_letter_code
_entity_poly.pdbx_strand_id
1 'polypeptide(L)'
;MINHDELRELAARASTIRERLGGDYEPGEPAGEIERVRARDRLAAWRQSVTAGNYALFAGWLAHQGLDEADAVAILGRVRLKTGKALPQWATACAWAMPAMGSATDVPLPEHGESDNDKHVPFEQLLWPVVQDSWSKLKLAVGNLLLQRWSRPACVDLQRGLLRRLSIALAWPLYTDFNLFRHFWRYARGNLNWVLLSPDSATIYESFLAEWRNGRWREFFLEKPVAARLLGTIVSSWLDTTAELLQRLHRDADRLGNVFGGGRKPGRVTSILTDRSDPHGRGRTVAILHFSNGLTLVYKPKDLGVDAAWEGLMQWMEWRGAPVALQTPAVLPCDGYGWTTHVVANPCAPASNSALFYRRAGSLLAVLHLLRGDDFHSDNVITSMDSPVPIDFETLLHPVMNARLADHHSDPAIAAAIELIGSSVSGTHYLPQVRRWPNGRIQAFGGIEAGFRPQPDSVSFRHINTDAMERVRHEPTPEDETAAVKTTNSLSQLTDHTESIVDGFSEMYTFFLQHQSELVSPSGPLRRFRDVRVRVVLEETSIYEFVAEQAAAVPNLTDGADWSLHFDLLARRKISSAMSPQRAAVRAAELCALANLDIPHFSARTDADGIDICRGDHIEHCLAGSPFNQLLAHIARFGAADLARQVRLIRLMLARRPTHPAAPAKAHSVRLATARLSPLAEAGRLGELLASAAIRAGESAAWIGPAPVDHEHRNVRVAGPDLYSGAAGIALFLAALAHITGEARFRELAFGALYPARDFREAAEGSALAARLLGIGGATGISSLIYGLVR
;
A
#
# COMPACT_ATOMS: atom_id res chain seq x y z
N MET A 1 0.51 -24.96 32.39
CA MET A 1 1.38 -23.77 32.28
C MET A 1 2.61 -24.13 31.45
N ILE A 2 3.00 -23.25 30.53
CA ILE A 2 4.30 -23.33 29.83
C ILE A 2 5.35 -22.77 30.80
N ASN A 3 6.45 -23.49 31.04
CA ASN A 3 7.50 -23.03 31.93
C ASN A 3 8.44 -22.01 31.24
N HIS A 4 9.36 -21.41 31.99
CA HIS A 4 10.24 -20.37 31.45
C HIS A 4 11.14 -20.87 30.31
N ASP A 5 11.67 -22.09 30.43
CA ASP A 5 12.58 -22.68 29.43
C ASP A 5 11.84 -23.00 28.13
N GLU A 6 10.64 -23.54 28.23
CA GLU A 6 9.76 -23.77 27.08
C GLU A 6 9.39 -22.47 26.37
N LEU A 7 9.16 -21.38 27.11
CA LEU A 7 8.89 -20.08 26.52
C LEU A 7 10.12 -19.50 25.81
N ARG A 8 11.34 -19.75 26.32
CA ARG A 8 12.59 -19.38 25.65
C ARG A 8 12.81 -20.20 24.38
N GLU A 9 12.51 -21.49 24.39
CA GLU A 9 12.58 -22.33 23.20
C GLU A 9 11.54 -21.91 22.15
N LEU A 10 10.31 -21.62 22.57
CA LEU A 10 9.27 -21.07 21.70
C LEU A 10 9.71 -19.75 21.06
N ALA A 11 10.31 -18.84 21.84
CA ALA A 11 10.86 -17.57 21.35
C ALA A 11 12.01 -17.77 20.36
N ALA A 12 12.86 -18.78 20.56
CA ALA A 12 13.92 -19.12 19.64
C ALA A 12 13.38 -19.71 18.33
N ARG A 13 12.44 -20.65 18.41
CA ARG A 13 11.83 -21.26 17.21
C ARG A 13 10.97 -20.29 16.41
N ALA A 14 10.34 -19.30 17.04
CA ALA A 14 9.56 -18.26 16.35
C ALA A 14 10.40 -17.04 15.92
N SER A 15 11.72 -17.05 16.16
CA SER A 15 12.60 -15.95 15.74
C SER A 15 12.78 -15.93 14.22
N THR A 16 12.71 -14.74 13.64
CA THR A 16 12.97 -14.48 12.23
C THR A 16 14.45 -14.64 11.88
N ILE A 17 14.78 -14.82 10.60
CA ILE A 17 16.18 -14.89 10.13
C ILE A 17 16.94 -13.63 10.57
N ARG A 18 16.34 -12.45 10.42
CA ARG A 18 16.94 -11.17 10.84
C ARG A 18 17.21 -11.11 12.34
N GLU A 19 16.25 -11.53 13.19
CA GLU A 19 16.46 -11.56 14.64
C GLU A 19 17.61 -12.51 15.02
N ARG A 20 17.74 -13.65 14.33
CA ARG A 20 18.85 -14.59 14.56
C ARG A 20 20.21 -13.98 14.22
N LEU A 21 20.26 -13.20 13.15
CA LEU A 21 21.46 -12.45 12.74
C LEU A 21 21.76 -11.26 13.65
N GLY A 22 20.78 -10.76 14.41
CA GLY A 22 20.92 -9.62 15.33
C GLY A 22 21.76 -9.87 16.58
N GLY A 23 22.31 -11.08 16.76
CA GLY A 23 23.28 -11.40 17.81
C GLY A 23 22.70 -11.83 19.17
N ASP A 24 21.38 -11.77 19.36
CA ASP A 24 20.71 -12.25 20.58
C ASP A 24 20.48 -13.77 20.61
N TYR A 25 20.55 -14.41 19.45
CA TYR A 25 20.43 -15.86 19.29
C TYR A 25 21.78 -16.45 18.91
N GLU A 26 21.93 -17.75 19.16
CA GLU A 26 23.09 -18.53 18.73
C GLU A 26 22.65 -19.91 18.21
N PRO A 27 23.42 -20.52 17.29
CA PRO A 27 23.16 -21.88 16.83
C PRO A 27 23.10 -22.86 18.01
N GLY A 28 22.08 -23.72 18.00
CA GLY A 28 21.99 -24.87 18.90
C GLY A 28 22.67 -26.10 18.31
N GLU A 29 22.86 -27.15 19.11
CA GLU A 29 23.32 -28.43 18.58
C GLU A 29 22.27 -29.03 17.63
N PRO A 30 22.66 -29.44 16.40
CA PRO A 30 21.72 -30.06 15.46
C PRO A 30 21.20 -31.39 16.00
N ALA A 31 19.88 -31.55 16.13
CA ALA A 31 19.20 -32.74 16.63
C ALA A 31 19.09 -33.88 15.58
N GLY A 32 20.09 -34.02 14.69
CA GLY A 32 20.17 -35.13 13.73
C GLY A 32 20.33 -34.73 12.25
N GLU A 33 20.13 -35.69 11.35
CA GLU A 33 20.22 -35.50 9.89
C GLU A 33 19.07 -34.67 9.33
N ILE A 34 17.84 -34.86 9.84
CA ILE A 34 16.64 -34.15 9.39
C ILE A 34 16.77 -32.62 9.56
N GLU A 35 17.30 -32.16 10.69
CA GLU A 35 17.49 -30.72 10.92
C GLU A 35 18.55 -30.11 9.98
N ARG A 36 19.61 -30.88 9.67
CA ARG A 36 20.64 -30.46 8.72
C ARG A 36 20.11 -30.36 7.29
N VAL A 37 19.25 -31.30 6.88
CA VAL A 37 18.54 -31.23 5.59
C VAL A 37 17.64 -30.01 5.55
N ARG A 38 16.82 -29.78 6.59
CA ARG A 38 15.92 -28.62 6.66
C ARG A 38 16.66 -27.28 6.58
N ALA A 39 17.79 -27.13 7.26
CA ALA A 39 18.61 -25.92 7.19
C ALA A 39 19.14 -25.64 5.77
N ARG A 40 19.52 -26.70 5.03
CA ARG A 40 19.95 -26.59 3.62
C ARG A 40 18.79 -26.27 2.68
N ASP A 41 17.61 -26.86 2.90
CA ASP A 41 16.41 -26.54 2.14
C ASP A 41 16.01 -25.07 2.32
N ARG A 42 16.08 -24.57 3.57
CA ARG A 42 15.91 -23.14 3.87
C ARG A 42 16.91 -22.27 3.15
N LEU A 43 18.19 -22.64 3.13
CA LEU A 43 19.22 -21.88 2.41
C LEU A 43 18.91 -21.82 0.91
N ALA A 44 18.51 -22.95 0.31
CA ALA A 44 18.12 -23.01 -1.11
C ALA A 44 16.89 -22.13 -1.39
N ALA A 45 15.88 -22.18 -0.52
CA ALA A 45 14.71 -21.32 -0.60
C ALA A 45 15.07 -19.84 -0.42
N TRP A 46 16.04 -19.52 0.44
CA TRP A 46 16.49 -18.14 0.68
C TRP A 46 17.21 -17.58 -0.53
N ARG A 47 18.12 -18.36 -1.12
CA ARG A 47 18.76 -18.04 -2.40
C ARG A 47 17.74 -17.84 -3.50
N GLN A 48 16.74 -18.72 -3.59
CA GLN A 48 15.64 -18.55 -4.53
C GLN A 48 14.92 -17.22 -4.27
N SER A 49 14.63 -16.90 -3.01
CA SER A 49 13.95 -15.68 -2.55
C SER A 49 14.73 -14.41 -2.79
N VAL A 50 16.05 -14.38 -2.63
CA VAL A 50 16.84 -13.15 -2.79
C VAL A 50 17.33 -12.93 -4.22
N THR A 51 17.84 -13.99 -4.86
CA THR A 51 18.60 -13.86 -6.13
C THR A 51 18.03 -14.73 -7.26
N ALA A 52 16.79 -15.19 -7.13
CA ALA A 52 16.14 -16.10 -8.08
C ALA A 52 16.97 -17.37 -8.37
N GLY A 53 17.78 -17.80 -7.40
CA GLY A 53 18.61 -19.00 -7.52
C GLY A 53 20.06 -18.75 -7.94
N ASN A 54 20.44 -17.51 -8.28
CA ASN A 54 21.82 -17.19 -8.68
C ASN A 54 22.79 -17.30 -7.50
N TYR A 55 23.71 -18.26 -7.57
CA TYR A 55 24.69 -18.55 -6.52
C TYR A 55 25.69 -17.42 -6.30
N ALA A 56 26.27 -16.84 -7.36
CA ALA A 56 27.30 -15.82 -7.24
C ALA A 56 26.74 -14.53 -6.62
N LEU A 57 25.55 -14.11 -7.05
CA LEU A 57 24.86 -12.97 -6.46
C LEU A 57 24.49 -13.22 -5.00
N PHE A 58 24.12 -14.46 -4.65
CA PHE A 58 23.74 -14.80 -3.28
C PHE A 58 24.96 -14.83 -2.34
N ALA A 59 26.09 -15.36 -2.80
CA ALA A 59 27.34 -15.32 -2.05
C ALA A 59 27.77 -13.87 -1.77
N GLY A 60 27.70 -12.98 -2.77
CA GLY A 60 27.95 -11.55 -2.57
C GLY A 60 26.96 -10.91 -1.58
N TRP A 61 25.69 -11.31 -1.63
CA TRP A 61 24.66 -10.84 -0.71
C TRP A 61 24.88 -11.27 0.74
N LEU A 62 25.34 -12.51 0.97
CA LEU A 62 25.74 -12.98 2.31
C LEU A 62 26.99 -12.25 2.80
N ALA A 63 28.00 -12.08 1.94
CA ALA A 63 29.23 -11.38 2.29
C ALA A 63 28.99 -9.92 2.70
N HIS A 64 28.02 -9.23 2.07
CA HIS A 64 27.60 -7.88 2.49
C HIS A 64 27.02 -7.82 3.90
N GLN A 65 26.54 -8.94 4.45
CA GLN A 65 26.07 -9.06 5.82
C GLN A 65 27.14 -9.63 6.76
N GLY A 66 28.37 -9.85 6.26
CA GLY A 66 29.46 -10.47 7.01
C GLY A 66 29.25 -11.97 7.26
N LEU A 67 28.52 -12.65 6.38
CA LEU A 67 28.20 -14.07 6.49
C LEU A 67 28.83 -14.86 5.35
N ASP A 68 29.23 -16.10 5.64
CA ASP A 68 29.41 -17.12 4.62
C ASP A 68 28.21 -18.10 4.59
N GLU A 69 28.28 -19.11 3.70
CA GLU A 69 27.22 -20.11 3.57
C GLU A 69 27.11 -21.01 4.82
N ALA A 70 28.21 -21.29 5.52
CA ALA A 70 28.20 -22.09 6.73
C ALA A 70 27.54 -21.35 7.89
N ASP A 71 27.85 -20.06 8.05
CA ASP A 71 27.18 -19.16 9.00
C ASP A 71 25.68 -19.11 8.73
N ALA A 72 25.29 -18.95 7.46
CA ALA A 72 23.90 -18.93 7.03
C ALA A 72 23.16 -20.25 7.35
N VAL A 73 23.78 -21.41 7.08
CA VAL A 73 23.19 -22.71 7.42
C VAL A 73 23.02 -22.87 8.93
N ALA A 74 24.00 -22.42 9.73
CA ALA A 74 23.93 -22.53 11.18
C ALA A 74 22.76 -21.73 11.77
N ILE A 75 22.52 -20.50 11.29
CA ILE A 75 21.41 -19.65 11.77
C ILE A 75 20.04 -20.03 11.18
N LEU A 76 20.00 -20.67 10.01
CA LEU A 76 18.77 -21.25 9.44
C LEU A 76 18.37 -22.57 10.11
N GLY A 77 19.28 -23.21 10.84
CA GLY A 77 19.04 -24.41 11.64
C GLY A 77 18.35 -24.13 12.98
N ARG A 78 18.57 -25.02 13.95
CA ARG A 78 18.08 -24.85 15.33
C ARG A 78 18.86 -23.74 16.01
N VAL A 79 18.16 -22.83 16.69
CA VAL A 79 18.76 -21.73 17.46
C VAL A 79 18.25 -21.72 18.90
N ARG A 80 19.03 -21.09 19.78
CA ARG A 80 18.62 -20.78 21.16
C ARG A 80 18.82 -19.30 21.46
N LEU A 81 17.95 -18.75 22.30
CA LEU A 81 18.12 -17.40 22.84
C LEU A 81 19.26 -17.41 23.87
N LYS A 82 20.28 -16.55 23.71
CA LYS A 82 21.46 -16.51 24.57
C LYS A 82 21.10 -16.30 26.04
N THR A 83 21.85 -16.95 26.94
CA THR A 83 21.67 -16.82 28.39
C THR A 83 21.76 -15.34 28.81
N GLY A 84 20.84 -14.88 29.67
CA GLY A 84 20.78 -13.49 30.13
C GLY A 84 20.07 -12.52 29.19
N LYS A 85 19.69 -12.92 27.97
CA LYS A 85 18.85 -12.10 27.09
C LYS A 85 17.38 -12.16 27.50
N ALA A 86 16.74 -10.99 27.53
CA ALA A 86 15.33 -10.84 27.84
C ALA A 86 14.44 -11.45 26.74
N LEU A 87 13.27 -11.95 27.14
CA LEU A 87 12.27 -12.41 26.17
C LEU A 87 11.72 -11.22 25.38
N PRO A 88 11.43 -11.39 24.08
CA PRO A 88 10.70 -10.39 23.32
C PRO A 88 9.36 -10.04 23.98
N GLN A 89 8.89 -8.81 23.82
CA GLN A 89 7.61 -8.36 24.41
C GLN A 89 6.43 -9.25 23.99
N TRP A 90 6.38 -9.65 22.72
CA TRP A 90 5.36 -10.55 22.21
C TRP A 90 5.37 -11.91 22.95
N ALA A 91 6.54 -12.43 23.33
CA ALA A 91 6.65 -13.72 24.03
C ALA A 91 6.12 -13.60 25.47
N THR A 92 6.37 -12.46 26.12
CA THR A 92 5.83 -12.15 27.45
C THR A 92 4.30 -12.03 27.41
N ALA A 93 3.73 -11.40 26.37
CA ALA A 93 2.28 -11.33 26.18
C ALA A 93 1.68 -12.72 25.87
N CYS A 94 2.39 -13.51 25.05
CA CYS A 94 1.98 -14.84 24.67
C CYS A 94 1.87 -15.80 25.87
N ALA A 95 2.77 -15.68 26.85
CA ALA A 95 2.82 -16.55 28.02
C ALA A 95 1.50 -16.66 28.80
N TRP A 96 0.74 -15.57 28.87
CA TRP A 96 -0.59 -15.56 29.50
C TRP A 96 -1.73 -15.71 28.47
N ALA A 97 -1.55 -15.25 27.23
CA ALA A 97 -2.59 -15.30 26.21
C ALA A 97 -2.88 -16.73 25.73
N MET A 98 -1.87 -17.59 25.58
CA MET A 98 -2.05 -18.98 25.16
C MET A 98 -2.95 -19.79 26.12
N PRO A 99 -2.68 -19.85 27.44
CA PRO A 99 -3.56 -20.60 28.35
C PRO A 99 -4.97 -20.00 28.47
N ALA A 100 -5.14 -18.69 28.22
CA ALA A 100 -6.46 -18.08 28.18
C ALA A 100 -7.34 -18.69 27.08
N MET A 101 -6.80 -19.09 25.92
CA MET A 101 -7.57 -19.78 24.86
C MET A 101 -8.17 -21.13 25.31
N GLY A 102 -7.56 -21.77 26.31
CA GLY A 102 -8.08 -22.98 26.93
C GLY A 102 -8.99 -22.72 28.14
N SER A 103 -9.31 -21.46 28.45
CA SER A 103 -10.11 -21.13 29.63
C SER A 103 -11.59 -21.00 29.28
N ALA A 104 -12.46 -21.37 30.21
CA ALA A 104 -13.87 -21.00 30.13
C ALA A 104 -14.03 -19.52 30.53
N THR A 105 -15.01 -18.84 29.94
CA THR A 105 -15.38 -17.47 30.29
C THR A 105 -16.85 -17.41 30.63
N ASP A 106 -17.18 -16.86 31.80
CA ASP A 106 -18.55 -16.59 32.22
C ASP A 106 -19.12 -15.32 31.55
N VAL A 107 -18.26 -14.53 30.90
CA VAL A 107 -18.68 -13.35 30.15
C VAL A 107 -19.19 -13.80 28.77
N PRO A 108 -20.49 -13.60 28.47
CA PRO A 108 -21.04 -13.99 27.19
C PRO A 108 -20.41 -13.19 26.05
N LEU A 109 -20.28 -13.83 24.90
CA LEU A 109 -19.96 -13.17 23.64
C LEU A 109 -21.04 -12.12 23.34
N PRO A 110 -20.69 -10.83 23.16
CA PRO A 110 -21.66 -9.81 22.83
C PRO A 110 -22.28 -10.11 21.47
N GLU A 111 -23.61 -10.11 21.39
CA GLU A 111 -24.36 -10.44 20.16
C GLU A 111 -23.87 -9.59 18.99
N HIS A 112 -23.85 -8.25 19.10
CA HIS A 112 -23.27 -7.35 18.08
C HIS A 112 -22.70 -6.05 18.70
N GLY A 113 -21.71 -5.45 18.04
CA GLY A 113 -21.40 -4.02 18.20
C GLY A 113 -22.30 -3.19 17.27
N GLU A 114 -22.56 -1.92 17.60
CA GLU A 114 -23.43 -1.05 16.76
C GLU A 114 -22.90 -0.86 15.33
N SER A 115 -21.61 -1.15 15.10
CA SER A 115 -20.92 -0.96 13.82
C SER A 115 -20.69 -2.23 13.00
N ASP A 116 -21.18 -3.40 13.41
CA ASP A 116 -20.75 -4.68 12.85
C ASP A 116 -21.77 -5.29 11.88
N ASN A 117 -21.32 -5.65 10.67
CA ASN A 117 -22.12 -6.38 9.67
C ASN A 117 -21.93 -7.91 9.79
N ASP A 118 -20.84 -8.39 10.41
CA ASP A 118 -20.55 -9.82 10.52
C ASP A 118 -21.09 -10.41 11.83
N LYS A 119 -22.05 -11.34 11.71
CA LYS A 119 -22.70 -11.97 12.86
C LYS A 119 -21.80 -12.92 13.65
N HIS A 120 -20.82 -13.57 13.00
CA HIS A 120 -19.92 -14.54 13.62
C HIS A 120 -18.48 -14.37 13.15
N VAL A 121 -17.53 -14.44 14.09
CA VAL A 121 -16.08 -14.42 13.80
C VAL A 121 -15.53 -15.86 13.89
N PRO A 122 -14.69 -16.32 12.93
CA PRO A 122 -14.08 -17.64 12.99
C PRO A 122 -13.30 -17.88 14.30
N PHE A 123 -13.63 -18.98 14.97
CA PHE A 123 -13.06 -19.43 16.24
C PHE A 123 -13.28 -18.46 17.41
N GLU A 124 -14.35 -17.65 17.38
CA GLU A 124 -14.62 -16.66 18.43
C GLU A 124 -14.70 -17.26 19.83
N GLN A 125 -15.19 -18.48 20.00
CA GLN A 125 -15.27 -19.15 21.30
C GLN A 125 -13.89 -19.47 21.90
N LEU A 126 -12.85 -19.72 21.08
CA LEU A 126 -11.47 -19.93 21.55
C LEU A 126 -10.75 -18.61 21.78
N LEU A 127 -11.06 -17.58 21.00
CA LEU A 127 -10.36 -16.30 21.02
C LEU A 127 -10.94 -15.34 22.07
N TRP A 128 -12.22 -15.45 22.38
CA TRP A 128 -12.92 -14.57 23.32
C TRP A 128 -12.33 -14.53 24.73
N PRO A 129 -11.92 -15.64 25.35
CA PRO A 129 -11.23 -15.60 26.64
C PRO A 129 -9.97 -14.73 26.62
N VAL A 130 -9.19 -14.76 25.53
CA VAL A 130 -8.00 -13.90 25.36
C VAL A 130 -8.40 -12.43 25.32
N VAL A 131 -9.50 -12.10 24.63
CA VAL A 131 -10.04 -10.75 24.56
C VAL A 131 -10.48 -10.26 25.94
N GLN A 132 -11.12 -11.11 26.75
CA GLN A 132 -11.55 -10.77 28.11
C GLN A 132 -10.38 -10.51 29.05
N ASP A 133 -9.35 -11.35 28.99
CA ASP A 133 -8.12 -11.16 29.76
C ASP A 133 -7.38 -9.88 29.32
N SER A 134 -7.30 -9.64 28.02
CA SER A 134 -6.73 -8.41 27.45
C SER A 134 -7.49 -7.18 27.93
N TRP A 135 -8.82 -7.21 27.88
CA TRP A 135 -9.68 -6.13 28.36
C TRP A 135 -9.50 -5.89 29.86
N SER A 136 -9.38 -6.94 30.67
CA SER A 136 -9.14 -6.84 32.11
C SER A 136 -7.78 -6.21 32.42
N LYS A 137 -6.72 -6.59 31.69
CA LYS A 137 -5.40 -5.97 31.80
C LYS A 137 -5.42 -4.51 31.38
N LEU A 138 -6.11 -4.18 30.29
CA LEU A 138 -6.28 -2.80 29.84
C LEU A 138 -6.96 -1.95 30.92
N LYS A 139 -8.11 -2.40 31.47
CA LYS A 139 -8.83 -1.71 32.55
C LYS A 139 -7.94 -1.40 33.74
N LEU A 140 -7.12 -2.37 34.16
CA LEU A 140 -6.17 -2.19 35.26
C LEU A 140 -5.09 -1.15 34.91
N ALA A 141 -4.59 -1.14 33.67
CA ALA A 141 -3.54 -0.22 33.23
C ALA A 141 -4.03 1.23 33.06
N VAL A 142 -5.25 1.44 32.53
CA VAL A 142 -5.77 2.80 32.25
C VAL A 142 -6.61 3.40 33.38
N GLY A 143 -7.12 2.57 34.29
CA GLY A 143 -8.02 2.98 35.37
C GLY A 143 -9.44 3.38 34.92
N ASN A 144 -10.35 3.48 35.88
CA ASN A 144 -11.77 3.72 35.60
C ASN A 144 -12.07 5.11 35.03
N LEU A 145 -11.24 6.12 35.32
CA LEU A 145 -11.47 7.51 34.90
C LEU A 145 -11.50 7.65 33.37
N LEU A 146 -10.60 6.97 32.67
CA LEU A 146 -10.54 7.03 31.20
C LEU A 146 -11.76 6.37 30.57
N LEU A 147 -12.23 5.27 31.14
CA LEU A 147 -13.36 4.49 30.64
C LEU A 147 -14.72 5.16 30.87
N GLN A 148 -14.85 6.10 31.82
CA GLN A 148 -16.09 6.88 31.99
C GLN A 148 -16.46 7.71 30.76
N ARG A 149 -15.49 8.00 29.88
CA ARG A 149 -15.73 8.68 28.59
C ARG A 149 -16.27 7.75 27.51
N TRP A 150 -16.44 6.46 27.78
CA TRP A 150 -16.82 5.45 26.80
C TRP A 150 -18.13 4.77 27.21
N SER A 151 -19.02 4.58 26.24
CA SER A 151 -20.23 3.77 26.42
C SER A 151 -19.87 2.29 26.52
N ARG A 152 -20.80 1.46 27.01
CA ARG A 152 -20.66 0.00 26.95
C ARG A 152 -20.53 -0.51 25.51
N PRO A 153 -21.35 -0.05 24.53
CA PRO A 153 -21.16 -0.42 23.13
C PRO A 153 -19.77 -0.08 22.57
N ALA A 154 -19.24 1.11 22.81
CA ALA A 154 -17.90 1.48 22.32
C ALA A 154 -16.79 0.60 22.92
N CYS A 155 -16.93 0.21 24.18
CA CYS A 155 -16.01 -0.76 24.81
C CYS A 155 -16.12 -2.16 24.18
N VAL A 156 -17.32 -2.57 23.75
CA VAL A 156 -17.54 -3.82 23.01
C VAL A 156 -16.93 -3.74 21.62
N ASP A 157 -17.04 -2.61 20.92
CA ASP A 157 -16.42 -2.41 19.61
C ASP A 157 -14.89 -2.60 19.67
N LEU A 158 -14.23 -2.06 20.70
CA LEU A 158 -12.78 -2.26 20.94
C LEU A 158 -12.42 -3.73 21.14
N GLN A 159 -13.23 -4.47 21.91
CA GLN A 159 -13.04 -5.91 22.15
C GLN A 159 -13.27 -6.73 20.88
N ARG A 160 -14.30 -6.42 20.08
CA ARG A 160 -14.56 -7.07 18.79
C ARG A 160 -13.46 -6.75 17.78
N GLY A 161 -12.88 -5.55 17.82
CA GLY A 161 -11.69 -5.20 17.04
C GLY A 161 -10.52 -6.15 17.31
N LEU A 162 -10.20 -6.40 18.58
CA LEU A 162 -9.17 -7.40 18.94
C LEU A 162 -9.54 -8.81 18.47
N LEU A 163 -10.80 -9.22 18.68
CA LEU A 163 -11.29 -10.53 18.26
C LEU A 163 -11.07 -10.76 16.75
N ARG A 164 -11.41 -9.78 15.91
CA ARG A 164 -11.21 -9.85 14.46
C ARG A 164 -9.74 -9.94 14.08
N ARG A 165 -8.88 -9.10 14.67
CA ARG A 165 -7.42 -9.13 14.41
C ARG A 165 -6.83 -10.50 14.77
N LEU A 166 -7.23 -11.08 15.90
CA LEU A 166 -6.80 -12.42 16.30
C LEU A 166 -7.29 -13.50 15.33
N SER A 167 -8.56 -13.41 14.92
CA SER A 167 -9.15 -14.36 13.98
C SER A 167 -8.47 -14.31 12.61
N ILE A 168 -8.21 -13.11 12.06
CA ILE A 168 -7.49 -12.95 10.78
C ILE A 168 -6.14 -13.68 10.81
N ALA A 169 -5.40 -13.60 11.91
CA ALA A 169 -4.07 -14.22 12.02
C ALA A 169 -4.11 -15.72 12.33
N LEU A 170 -5.13 -16.22 13.05
CA LEU A 170 -5.14 -17.57 13.62
C LEU A 170 -6.20 -18.50 13.01
N ALA A 171 -7.19 -17.98 12.29
CA ALA A 171 -8.28 -18.80 11.75
C ALA A 171 -7.76 -19.89 10.80
N TRP A 172 -6.74 -19.60 9.98
CA TRP A 172 -6.13 -20.58 9.09
C TRP A 172 -5.49 -21.77 9.81
N PRO A 173 -4.52 -21.57 10.71
CA PRO A 173 -3.91 -22.69 11.42
C PRO A 173 -4.91 -23.39 12.36
N LEU A 174 -5.85 -22.66 12.99
CA LEU A 174 -6.91 -23.26 13.80
C LEU A 174 -7.85 -24.14 12.97
N TYR A 175 -8.20 -23.71 11.76
CA TYR A 175 -9.02 -24.50 10.86
C TYR A 175 -8.31 -25.77 10.37
N THR A 176 -7.01 -25.71 10.10
CA THR A 176 -6.23 -26.92 9.78
C THR A 176 -6.24 -27.90 10.96
N ASP A 177 -6.07 -27.42 12.19
CA ASP A 177 -6.13 -28.26 13.39
C ASP A 177 -7.55 -28.84 13.62
N PHE A 178 -8.59 -28.01 13.48
CA PHE A 178 -9.98 -28.43 13.59
C PHE A 178 -10.33 -29.49 12.54
N ASN A 179 -9.87 -29.34 11.30
CA ASN A 179 -10.09 -30.34 10.25
C ASN A 179 -9.47 -31.69 10.57
N LEU A 180 -8.24 -31.68 11.08
CA LEU A 180 -7.55 -32.89 11.47
C LEU A 180 -8.30 -33.57 12.62
N PHE A 181 -8.70 -32.80 13.64
CA PHE A 181 -9.53 -33.28 14.73
C PHE A 181 -10.86 -33.86 14.24
N ARG A 182 -11.58 -33.12 13.39
CA ARG A 182 -12.86 -33.52 12.79
C ARG A 182 -12.73 -34.84 12.04
N HIS A 183 -11.64 -35.05 11.30
CA HIS A 183 -11.38 -36.30 10.60
C HIS A 183 -11.19 -37.48 11.57
N PHE A 184 -10.32 -37.33 12.58
CA PHE A 184 -10.09 -38.38 13.58
C PHE A 184 -11.31 -38.69 14.43
N TRP A 185 -12.06 -37.67 14.83
CA TRP A 185 -13.29 -37.83 15.62
C TRP A 185 -14.32 -38.67 14.87
N ARG A 186 -14.47 -38.46 13.54
CA ARG A 186 -15.36 -39.26 12.68
C ARG A 186 -14.87 -40.70 12.54
N TYR A 187 -13.57 -40.87 12.30
CA TYR A 187 -12.95 -42.19 12.15
C TYR A 187 -13.15 -43.04 13.41
N ALA A 188 -12.90 -42.48 14.59
CA ALA A 188 -13.03 -43.17 15.88
C ALA A 188 -14.47 -43.65 16.17
N ARG A 189 -15.49 -43.07 15.53
CA ARG A 189 -16.91 -43.42 15.71
C ARG A 189 -17.50 -44.24 14.55
N GLY A 190 -16.66 -44.82 13.70
CA GLY A 190 -17.09 -45.72 12.61
C GLY A 190 -17.85 -45.03 11.48
N ASN A 191 -17.89 -43.69 11.45
CA ASN A 191 -18.59 -42.92 10.43
C ASN A 191 -17.67 -42.66 9.22
N LEU A 192 -17.53 -43.66 8.36
CA LEU A 192 -16.79 -43.60 7.09
C LEU A 192 -17.59 -42.97 5.93
N ASN A 193 -18.91 -42.84 6.06
CA ASN A 193 -19.73 -42.22 5.02
C ASN A 193 -19.64 -40.68 5.09
N TRP A 194 -19.56 -40.05 3.92
CA TRP A 194 -19.45 -38.60 3.73
C TRP A 194 -20.70 -37.80 4.12
N VAL A 195 -21.65 -38.38 4.88
CA VAL A 195 -22.95 -37.78 5.26
C VAL A 195 -22.79 -36.28 5.49
N LEU A 196 -23.53 -35.50 4.69
CA LEU A 196 -23.60 -34.04 4.78
C LEU A 196 -23.79 -33.67 6.25
N LEU A 197 -22.78 -33.04 6.85
CA LEU A 197 -22.89 -32.49 8.19
C LEU A 197 -23.99 -31.43 8.14
N SER A 198 -24.93 -31.49 9.08
CA SER A 198 -25.92 -30.43 9.19
C SER A 198 -25.18 -29.10 9.36
N PRO A 199 -25.48 -28.08 8.54
CA PRO A 199 -24.90 -26.73 8.62
C PRO A 199 -24.84 -26.15 10.04
N ASP A 200 -25.84 -26.50 10.86
CA ASP A 200 -26.06 -25.94 12.19
C ASP A 200 -25.60 -26.87 13.33
N SER A 201 -25.12 -28.09 13.03
CA SER A 201 -24.59 -28.98 14.07
C SER A 201 -23.26 -28.45 14.59
N ALA A 202 -23.09 -28.36 15.90
CA ALA A 202 -21.85 -27.93 16.54
C ALA A 202 -21.22 -29.01 17.44
N THR A 203 -21.64 -30.27 17.33
CA THR A 203 -21.22 -31.34 18.29
C THR A 203 -19.72 -31.64 18.22
N ILE A 204 -19.17 -31.74 17.02
CA ILE A 204 -17.73 -31.97 16.79
C ILE A 204 -16.97 -30.70 17.16
N TYR A 205 -17.49 -29.53 16.79
CA TYR A 205 -16.90 -28.24 17.14
C TYR A 205 -16.82 -28.03 18.66
N GLU A 206 -17.89 -28.31 19.40
CA GLU A 206 -17.91 -28.25 20.87
C GLU A 206 -16.95 -29.26 21.50
N SER A 207 -16.83 -30.46 20.92
CA SER A 207 -15.82 -31.45 21.35
C SER A 207 -14.40 -30.92 21.13
N PHE A 208 -14.15 -30.23 20.01
CA PHE A 208 -12.88 -29.57 19.73
C PHE A 208 -12.59 -28.47 20.76
N LEU A 209 -13.57 -27.63 21.10
CA LEU A 209 -13.43 -26.63 22.16
C LEU A 209 -13.10 -27.27 23.52
N ALA A 210 -13.69 -28.44 23.83
CA ALA A 210 -13.41 -29.17 25.07
C ALA A 210 -11.96 -29.68 25.15
N GLU A 211 -11.38 -30.17 24.05
CA GLU A 211 -9.96 -30.54 24.00
C GLU A 211 -9.03 -29.34 24.21
N TRP A 212 -9.39 -28.18 23.66
CA TRP A 212 -8.68 -26.93 23.93
C TRP A 212 -8.74 -26.56 25.41
N ARG A 213 -9.89 -26.74 26.07
CA ARG A 213 -10.03 -26.54 27.52
C ARG A 213 -9.18 -27.53 28.34
N ASN A 214 -8.98 -28.74 27.82
CA ASN A 214 -8.15 -29.77 28.45
C ASN A 214 -6.65 -29.66 28.12
N GLY A 215 -6.21 -28.60 27.42
CA GLY A 215 -4.79 -28.30 27.23
C GLY A 215 -4.23 -28.48 25.82
N ARG A 216 -5.05 -28.84 24.82
CA ARG A 216 -4.62 -28.99 23.41
C ARG A 216 -3.90 -27.77 22.84
N TRP A 217 -4.22 -26.57 23.34
CA TRP A 217 -3.54 -25.32 22.96
C TRP A 217 -2.01 -25.42 23.08
N ARG A 218 -1.50 -26.17 24.07
CA ARG A 218 -0.06 -26.31 24.31
C ARG A 218 0.62 -27.00 23.13
N GLU A 219 0.10 -28.14 22.70
CA GLU A 219 0.64 -28.90 21.56
C GLU A 219 0.56 -28.07 20.28
N PHE A 220 -0.57 -27.40 20.05
CA PHE A 220 -0.76 -26.53 18.89
C PHE A 220 0.33 -25.45 18.77
N PHE A 221 0.62 -24.73 19.85
CA PHE A 221 1.63 -23.66 19.83
C PHE A 221 3.07 -24.17 19.82
N LEU A 222 3.34 -25.34 20.41
CA LEU A 222 4.65 -25.99 20.30
C LEU A 222 4.91 -26.51 18.88
N GLU A 223 3.88 -26.97 18.16
CA GLU A 223 4.00 -27.33 16.74
C GLU A 223 4.12 -26.09 15.85
N LYS A 224 3.45 -25.00 16.22
CA LYS A 224 3.35 -23.76 15.42
C LYS A 224 3.82 -22.54 16.22
N PRO A 225 5.12 -22.41 16.55
CA PRO A 225 5.65 -21.30 17.35
C PRO A 225 5.38 -19.92 16.78
N VAL A 226 5.28 -19.80 15.45
CA VAL A 226 4.97 -18.51 14.83
C VAL A 226 3.53 -18.10 15.14
N ALA A 227 2.57 -19.04 15.23
CA ALA A 227 1.21 -18.71 15.65
C ALA A 227 1.18 -18.12 17.09
N ALA A 228 2.03 -18.62 17.98
CA ALA A 228 2.23 -18.03 19.31
C ALA A 228 2.80 -16.61 19.22
N ARG A 229 3.77 -16.38 18.32
CA ARG A 229 4.28 -15.03 18.03
C ARG A 229 3.17 -14.09 17.55
N LEU A 230 2.36 -14.51 16.58
CA LEU A 230 1.26 -13.70 16.04
C LEU A 230 0.28 -13.29 17.15
N LEU A 231 -0.17 -14.25 17.98
CA LEU A 231 -1.02 -14.00 19.13
C LEU A 231 -0.42 -12.95 20.08
N GLY A 232 0.83 -13.15 20.48
CA GLY A 232 1.54 -12.24 21.39
C GLY A 232 1.73 -10.83 20.82
N THR A 233 2.06 -10.73 19.54
CA THR A 233 2.23 -9.45 18.83
C THR A 233 0.90 -8.69 18.76
N ILE A 234 -0.19 -9.35 18.35
CA ILE A 234 -1.50 -8.69 18.22
C ILE A 234 -2.01 -8.19 19.57
N VAL A 235 -1.93 -9.02 20.62
CA VAL A 235 -2.42 -8.66 21.95
C VAL A 235 -1.59 -7.53 22.56
N SER A 236 -0.26 -7.60 22.47
CA SER A 236 0.61 -6.53 23.00
C SER A 236 0.40 -5.21 22.27
N SER A 237 0.37 -5.23 20.93
CA SER A 237 0.09 -4.04 20.13
C SER A 237 -1.29 -3.46 20.41
N TRP A 238 -2.34 -4.29 20.56
CA TRP A 238 -3.68 -3.81 20.88
C TRP A 238 -3.76 -3.17 22.27
N LEU A 239 -3.09 -3.75 23.28
CA LEU A 239 -3.02 -3.16 24.62
C LEU A 239 -2.36 -1.78 24.59
N ASP A 240 -1.19 -1.67 23.95
CA ASP A 240 -0.42 -0.43 23.85
C ASP A 240 -1.23 0.65 23.10
N THR A 241 -1.76 0.32 21.91
CA THR A 241 -2.46 1.29 21.04
C THR A 241 -3.83 1.71 21.57
N THR A 242 -4.56 0.80 22.22
CA THR A 242 -5.85 1.13 22.83
C THR A 242 -5.65 2.01 24.07
N ALA A 243 -4.68 1.69 24.93
CA ALA A 243 -4.35 2.54 26.07
C ALA A 243 -3.94 3.95 25.63
N GLU A 244 -3.12 4.05 24.59
CA GLU A 244 -2.69 5.31 23.96
C GLU A 244 -3.89 6.13 23.46
N LEU A 245 -4.85 5.53 22.75
CA LEU A 245 -6.07 6.21 22.30
C LEU A 245 -6.90 6.74 23.47
N LEU A 246 -7.14 5.92 24.50
CA LEU A 246 -7.93 6.30 25.67
C LEU A 246 -7.31 7.50 26.40
N GLN A 247 -5.98 7.49 26.57
CA GLN A 247 -5.23 8.56 27.21
C GLN A 247 -5.25 9.84 26.38
N ARG A 248 -5.01 9.74 25.06
CA ARG A 248 -5.00 10.89 24.14
C ARG A 248 -6.37 11.55 24.05
N LEU A 249 -7.44 10.78 23.94
CA LEU A 249 -8.80 11.32 23.94
C LEU A 249 -9.12 12.08 25.22
N HIS A 250 -8.72 11.54 26.37
CA HIS A 250 -8.95 12.20 27.65
C HIS A 250 -8.15 13.52 27.75
N ARG A 251 -6.87 13.49 27.36
CA ARG A 251 -5.99 14.66 27.35
C ARG A 251 -6.50 15.77 26.45
N ASP A 252 -6.99 15.44 25.26
CA ASP A 252 -7.35 16.42 24.24
C ASP A 252 -8.80 16.92 24.35
N ALA A 253 -9.63 16.38 25.23
CA ALA A 253 -11.07 16.65 25.28
C ALA A 253 -11.45 18.13 25.23
N ASP A 254 -10.66 19.01 25.85
CA ASP A 254 -10.92 20.45 25.91
C ASP A 254 -10.57 21.12 24.58
N ARG A 255 -9.43 20.73 23.99
CA ARG A 255 -8.98 21.18 22.67
C ARG A 255 -9.94 20.70 21.58
N LEU A 256 -10.43 19.46 21.68
CA LEU A 256 -11.45 18.91 20.78
C LEU A 256 -12.75 19.72 20.84
N GLY A 257 -13.17 20.13 22.03
CA GLY A 257 -14.36 20.98 22.17
C GLY A 257 -14.18 22.35 21.55
N ASN A 258 -13.00 22.96 21.69
CA ASN A 258 -12.70 24.26 21.11
C ASN A 258 -12.64 24.25 19.58
N VAL A 259 -12.04 23.21 18.98
CA VAL A 259 -11.88 23.12 17.52
C VAL A 259 -13.12 22.58 16.83
N PHE A 260 -13.75 21.54 17.38
CA PHE A 260 -14.82 20.81 16.68
C PHE A 260 -16.21 20.96 17.31
N GLY A 261 -16.28 21.35 18.58
CA GLY A 261 -17.52 21.32 19.39
C GLY A 261 -18.11 22.69 19.75
N GLY A 262 -17.65 23.78 19.12
CA GLY A 262 -18.11 25.13 19.44
C GLY A 262 -17.86 25.53 20.90
N GLY A 263 -16.75 25.08 21.49
CA GLY A 263 -16.37 25.30 22.89
C GLY A 263 -16.93 24.29 23.88
N ARG A 264 -17.77 23.33 23.44
CA ARG A 264 -18.28 22.25 24.30
C ARG A 264 -17.45 20.98 24.13
N LYS A 265 -16.99 20.38 25.23
CA LYS A 265 -16.26 19.12 25.21
C LYS A 265 -17.06 18.04 24.48
N PRO A 266 -16.41 17.10 23.77
CA PRO A 266 -17.07 15.94 23.22
C PRO A 266 -17.83 15.16 24.31
N GLY A 267 -18.96 14.56 23.93
CA GLY A 267 -19.74 13.68 24.80
C GLY A 267 -19.00 12.37 25.13
N ARG A 268 -19.73 11.35 25.61
CA ARG A 268 -19.14 10.01 25.68
C ARG A 268 -19.01 9.43 24.28
N VAL A 269 -17.98 8.65 24.03
CA VAL A 269 -17.89 7.81 22.82
C VAL A 269 -19.02 6.79 22.87
N THR A 270 -19.89 6.79 21.87
CA THR A 270 -21.02 5.86 21.75
C THR A 270 -20.67 4.62 20.96
N SER A 271 -19.86 4.77 19.91
CA SER A 271 -19.33 3.68 19.09
C SER A 271 -17.98 4.06 18.47
N ILE A 272 -17.21 3.07 18.05
CA ILE A 272 -15.90 3.27 17.40
C ILE A 272 -15.69 2.31 16.24
N LEU A 273 -15.24 2.85 15.10
CA LEU A 273 -14.74 2.07 13.97
C LEU A 273 -13.21 2.04 14.06
N THR A 274 -12.65 0.89 14.47
CA THR A 274 -11.20 0.65 14.40
C THR A 274 -10.79 0.18 13.01
N ASP A 275 -9.48 0.11 12.76
CA ASP A 275 -8.90 -0.53 11.57
C ASP A 275 -9.31 0.16 10.26
N ARG A 276 -9.35 1.51 10.27
CA ARG A 276 -9.72 2.33 9.10
C ARG A 276 -8.53 2.75 8.23
N SER A 277 -7.36 2.15 8.47
CA SER A 277 -6.14 2.27 7.68
C SER A 277 -5.31 1.00 7.83
N ASP A 278 -4.29 0.86 6.99
CA ASP A 278 -3.24 -0.13 7.18
C ASP A 278 -2.60 0.00 8.58
N PRO A 279 -2.19 -1.12 9.21
CA PRO A 279 -1.46 -1.09 10.46
C PRO A 279 -0.02 -0.63 10.23
N HIS A 280 0.41 0.35 11.02
CA HIS A 280 1.78 0.84 11.03
C HIS A 280 2.28 1.01 12.46
N GLY A 281 3.61 1.01 12.64
CA GLY A 281 4.24 1.44 13.89
C GLY A 281 3.66 0.77 15.14
N ARG A 282 3.64 -0.57 15.17
CA ARG A 282 3.10 -1.43 16.22
C ARG A 282 1.56 -1.53 16.23
N GLY A 283 0.95 -1.70 15.07
CA GLY A 283 -0.48 -1.95 14.90
C GLY A 283 -1.37 -0.74 15.11
N ARG A 284 -0.81 0.48 15.02
CA ARG A 284 -1.59 1.73 15.05
C ARG A 284 -2.38 1.85 13.74
N THR A 285 -3.66 2.11 13.87
CA THR A 285 -4.58 2.32 12.75
C THR A 285 -5.45 3.54 13.01
N VAL A 286 -5.95 4.16 11.94
CA VAL A 286 -6.96 5.23 12.03
C VAL A 286 -8.24 4.69 12.66
N ALA A 287 -8.88 5.49 13.50
CA ALA A 287 -10.16 5.16 14.12
C ALA A 287 -11.19 6.29 13.96
N ILE A 288 -12.46 5.95 13.76
CA ILE A 288 -13.57 6.91 13.68
C ILE A 288 -14.41 6.77 14.95
N LEU A 289 -14.57 7.86 15.69
CA LEU A 289 -15.27 7.89 16.98
C LEU A 289 -16.57 8.68 16.83
N HIS A 290 -17.68 8.07 17.25
CA HIS A 290 -18.97 8.73 17.36
C HIS A 290 -19.22 9.13 18.80
N PHE A 291 -19.66 10.37 19.03
CA PHE A 291 -19.90 10.92 20.37
C PHE A 291 -21.39 11.14 20.62
N SER A 292 -21.79 11.04 21.89
CA SER A 292 -23.18 11.16 22.33
C SER A 292 -23.85 12.52 22.06
N ASN A 293 -23.05 13.54 21.71
CA ASN A 293 -23.54 14.87 21.32
C ASN A 293 -23.63 15.06 19.79
N GLY A 294 -23.49 13.98 19.01
CA GLY A 294 -23.58 13.98 17.55
C GLY A 294 -22.26 14.27 16.83
N LEU A 295 -21.20 14.63 17.57
CA LEU A 295 -19.88 14.85 16.97
C LEU A 295 -19.31 13.52 16.46
N THR A 296 -18.69 13.53 15.27
CA THR A 296 -17.93 12.39 14.74
C THR A 296 -16.53 12.85 14.36
N LEU A 297 -15.51 12.25 14.97
CA LEU A 297 -14.11 12.62 14.77
C LEU A 297 -13.30 11.42 14.29
N VAL A 298 -12.28 11.72 13.49
CA VAL A 298 -11.29 10.73 13.05
C VAL A 298 -10.02 10.93 13.87
N TYR A 299 -9.63 9.90 14.61
CA TYR A 299 -8.35 9.80 15.28
C TYR A 299 -7.31 9.23 14.32
N LYS A 300 -6.24 9.99 14.07
CA LYS A 300 -5.11 9.57 13.25
C LYS A 300 -3.86 9.47 14.12
N PRO A 301 -3.32 8.26 14.37
CA PRO A 301 -2.13 8.07 15.20
C PRO A 301 -0.82 8.40 14.44
N LYS A 302 -0.81 9.53 13.71
CA LYS A 302 0.29 10.05 12.90
C LYS A 302 0.33 11.58 12.92
N ASP A 303 1.50 12.15 12.67
CA ASP A 303 1.73 13.59 12.61
C ASP A 303 0.79 14.26 11.59
N LEU A 304 0.03 15.28 12.01
CA LEU A 304 -0.91 16.05 11.17
C LEU A 304 -0.41 17.47 10.88
N GLY A 305 0.90 17.72 10.98
CA GLY A 305 1.49 19.00 10.62
C GLY A 305 1.23 19.37 9.16
N VAL A 306 1.23 18.37 8.27
CA VAL A 306 0.91 18.56 6.85
C VAL A 306 -0.58 18.89 6.62
N ASP A 307 -1.51 18.24 7.33
CA ASP A 307 -2.95 18.56 7.31
C ASP A 307 -3.18 20.02 7.77
N ALA A 308 -2.48 20.47 8.81
CA ALA A 308 -2.57 21.85 9.29
C ALA A 308 -1.97 22.87 8.31
N ALA A 309 -0.87 22.51 7.63
CA ALA A 309 -0.29 23.33 6.56
C ALA A 309 -1.24 23.44 5.35
N TRP A 310 -1.93 22.34 5.00
CA TRP A 310 -2.98 22.32 4.00
C TRP A 310 -4.15 23.23 4.37
N GLU A 311 -4.69 23.12 5.59
CA GLU A 311 -5.77 24.00 6.08
C GLU A 311 -5.37 25.49 5.97
N GLY A 312 -4.14 25.82 6.36
CA GLY A 312 -3.58 27.17 6.22
C GLY A 312 -3.44 27.64 4.76
N LEU A 313 -3.13 26.75 3.82
CA LEU A 313 -3.11 27.07 2.39
C LEU A 313 -4.53 27.34 1.86
N MET A 314 -5.51 26.51 2.24
CA MET A 314 -6.91 26.70 1.84
C MET A 314 -7.46 28.04 2.33
N GLN A 315 -7.17 28.42 3.60
CA GLN A 315 -7.56 29.73 4.15
C GLN A 315 -6.90 30.90 3.40
N TRP A 316 -5.63 30.77 3.02
CA TRP A 316 -4.95 31.79 2.23
C TRP A 316 -5.56 31.91 0.82
N MET A 317 -5.88 30.79 0.18
CA MET A 317 -6.54 30.76 -1.14
C MET A 317 -7.91 31.46 -1.08
N GLU A 318 -8.71 31.17 -0.06
CA GLU A 318 -9.99 31.84 0.17
C GLU A 318 -9.81 33.36 0.35
N TRP A 319 -8.89 33.78 1.21
CA TRP A 319 -8.61 35.20 1.46
C TRP A 319 -8.12 35.95 0.21
N ARG A 320 -7.34 35.28 -0.65
CA ARG A 320 -6.86 35.84 -1.92
C ARG A 320 -7.88 35.77 -3.06
N GLY A 321 -9.06 35.17 -2.85
CA GLY A 321 -10.11 35.12 -3.86
C GLY A 321 -9.87 34.05 -4.93
N ALA A 322 -9.49 32.84 -4.51
CA ALA A 322 -9.37 31.70 -5.42
C ALA A 322 -10.67 31.46 -6.23
N PRO A 323 -10.56 30.93 -7.48
CA PRO A 323 -11.67 30.88 -8.42
C PRO A 323 -12.84 29.99 -7.96
N VAL A 324 -12.56 29.00 -7.12
CA VAL A 324 -13.56 28.13 -6.49
C VAL A 324 -13.14 27.79 -5.06
N ALA A 325 -14.11 27.67 -4.16
CA ALA A 325 -13.87 27.16 -2.81
C ALA A 325 -13.70 25.64 -2.83
N LEU A 326 -12.66 25.15 -2.17
CA LEU A 326 -12.40 23.74 -1.92
C LEU A 326 -12.70 23.40 -0.47
N GLN A 327 -13.31 22.24 -0.23
CA GLN A 327 -13.60 21.79 1.12
C GLN A 327 -12.34 21.15 1.74
N THR A 328 -12.12 21.41 3.04
CA THR A 328 -11.06 20.78 3.82
C THR A 328 -11.64 20.25 5.13
N PRO A 329 -11.25 19.03 5.59
CA PRO A 329 -11.53 18.61 6.94
C PRO A 329 -10.88 19.60 7.93
N ALA A 330 -11.58 19.95 9.00
CA ALA A 330 -10.96 20.72 10.07
C ALA A 330 -9.98 19.81 10.82
N VAL A 331 -8.87 20.37 11.30
CA VAL A 331 -7.79 19.58 11.90
C VAL A 331 -7.34 20.11 13.26
N LEU A 332 -7.02 19.18 14.16
CA LEU A 332 -6.31 19.44 15.40
C LEU A 332 -5.01 18.62 15.41
N PRO A 333 -3.86 19.23 15.06
CA PRO A 333 -2.57 18.58 15.20
C PRO A 333 -2.18 18.47 16.69
N CYS A 334 -1.63 17.32 17.05
CA CYS A 334 -1.05 17.04 18.36
C CYS A 334 0.39 16.52 18.19
N ASP A 335 1.05 16.20 19.29
CA ASP A 335 2.43 15.70 19.26
C ASP A 335 2.49 14.24 18.76
N GLY A 336 2.82 14.05 17.48
CA GLY A 336 2.95 12.75 16.81
C GLY A 336 1.62 12.04 16.47
N TYR A 337 0.49 12.72 16.60
CA TYR A 337 -0.86 12.25 16.22
C TYR A 337 -1.78 13.44 15.98
N GLY A 338 -3.04 13.22 15.61
CA GLY A 338 -4.04 14.27 15.65
C GLY A 338 -5.46 13.81 15.39
N TRP A 339 -6.35 14.79 15.23
CA TRP A 339 -7.78 14.60 15.03
C TRP A 339 -8.28 15.41 13.85
N THR A 340 -9.23 14.85 13.09
CA THR A 340 -9.94 15.59 12.03
C THR A 340 -11.45 15.43 12.15
N THR A 341 -12.21 16.34 11.54
CA THR A 341 -13.64 16.10 11.31
C THR A 341 -13.83 14.93 10.37
N HIS A 342 -14.87 14.12 10.60
CA HIS A 342 -15.25 13.05 9.69
C HIS A 342 -15.98 13.60 8.46
N VAL A 343 -15.48 13.30 7.26
CA VAL A 343 -16.12 13.67 5.99
C VAL A 343 -17.10 12.57 5.59
N VAL A 344 -18.36 12.93 5.40
CA VAL A 344 -19.43 11.99 5.01
C VAL A 344 -19.52 11.92 3.48
N ALA A 345 -19.44 10.71 2.94
CA ALA A 345 -19.63 10.46 1.52
C ALA A 345 -21.11 10.64 1.14
N ASN A 346 -21.39 11.46 0.12
CA ASN A 346 -22.73 11.66 -0.45
C ASN A 346 -22.67 11.58 -1.99
N PRO A 347 -22.22 10.44 -2.56
CA PRO A 347 -21.80 10.41 -3.95
C PRO A 347 -23.01 10.44 -4.92
N CYS A 348 -24.21 10.08 -4.47
CA CYS A 348 -25.44 10.10 -5.30
C CYS A 348 -26.20 11.44 -5.30
N ALA A 349 -25.67 12.50 -4.67
CA ALA A 349 -26.35 13.79 -4.64
C ALA A 349 -26.39 14.43 -6.05
N PRO A 350 -27.50 15.03 -6.51
CA PRO A 350 -27.55 15.70 -7.82
C PRO A 350 -26.42 16.73 -8.03
N ALA A 351 -25.94 17.35 -6.95
CA ALA A 351 -24.86 18.32 -6.97
C ALA A 351 -23.48 17.72 -7.30
N SER A 352 -23.25 16.43 -7.03
CA SER A 352 -21.99 15.73 -7.36
C SER A 352 -21.84 15.47 -8.87
N ASN A 353 -22.92 15.58 -9.64
CA ASN A 353 -22.90 15.43 -11.11
C ASN A 353 -23.09 16.78 -11.84
N SER A 354 -22.73 17.89 -11.20
CA SER A 354 -22.80 19.23 -11.78
C SER A 354 -21.47 19.65 -12.41
N ALA A 355 -21.49 20.55 -13.39
CA ALA A 355 -20.26 21.14 -13.94
C ALA A 355 -19.39 21.81 -12.85
N LEU A 356 -20.01 22.32 -11.77
CA LEU A 356 -19.31 22.89 -10.62
C LEU A 356 -18.49 21.84 -9.86
N PHE A 357 -19.01 20.62 -9.67
CA PHE A 357 -18.25 19.53 -9.06
C PHE A 357 -16.97 19.24 -9.84
N TYR A 358 -17.08 19.07 -11.16
CA TYR A 358 -15.92 18.77 -12.01
C TYR A 358 -14.94 19.93 -12.11
N ARG A 359 -15.43 21.17 -12.08
CA ARG A 359 -14.57 22.36 -11.96
C ARG A 359 -13.79 22.36 -10.64
N ARG A 360 -14.44 22.07 -9.50
CA ARG A 360 -13.75 21.91 -8.21
C ARG A 360 -12.75 20.76 -8.24
N ALA A 361 -13.06 19.67 -8.91
CA ALA A 361 -12.15 18.55 -9.08
C ALA A 361 -10.89 18.94 -9.88
N GLY A 362 -11.07 19.70 -10.97
CA GLY A 362 -9.97 20.32 -11.70
C GLY A 362 -9.11 21.23 -10.82
N SER A 363 -9.74 22.09 -10.03
CA SER A 363 -9.03 22.99 -9.11
C SER A 363 -8.29 22.23 -7.99
N LEU A 364 -8.89 21.18 -7.44
CA LEU A 364 -8.20 20.29 -6.49
C LEU A 364 -6.97 19.64 -7.14
N LEU A 365 -7.09 19.14 -8.37
CA LEU A 365 -5.96 18.57 -9.10
C LEU A 365 -4.80 19.58 -9.27
N ALA A 366 -5.11 20.86 -9.49
CA ALA A 366 -4.07 21.90 -9.57
C ALA A 366 -3.37 22.11 -8.22
N VAL A 367 -4.07 22.05 -7.09
CA VAL A 367 -3.46 22.11 -5.75
C VAL A 367 -2.58 20.88 -5.50
N LEU A 368 -3.06 19.68 -5.83
CA LEU A 368 -2.31 18.44 -5.67
C LEU A 368 -1.04 18.46 -6.54
N HIS A 369 -1.15 18.95 -7.78
CA HIS A 369 0.00 19.16 -8.66
C HIS A 369 1.00 20.16 -8.05
N LEU A 370 0.54 21.33 -7.62
CA LEU A 370 1.36 22.35 -6.96
C LEU A 370 2.19 21.77 -5.83
N LEU A 371 1.55 20.98 -4.95
CA LEU A 371 2.16 20.42 -3.75
C LEU A 371 2.89 19.09 -4.01
N ARG A 372 3.00 18.63 -5.25
CA ARG A 372 3.57 17.31 -5.61
C ARG A 372 2.94 16.18 -4.79
N GLY A 373 1.61 16.17 -4.73
CA GLY A 373 0.85 15.11 -4.08
C GLY A 373 1.02 13.77 -4.81
N ASP A 374 0.95 12.70 -4.04
CA ASP A 374 0.94 11.31 -4.49
C ASP A 374 -0.18 10.55 -3.75
N ASP A 375 -0.59 9.38 -4.22
CA ASP A 375 -1.53 8.48 -3.54
C ASP A 375 -2.95 9.05 -3.26
N PHE A 376 -3.45 9.99 -4.08
CA PHE A 376 -4.82 10.52 -3.96
C PHE A 376 -5.85 9.67 -4.70
N HIS A 377 -5.94 8.38 -4.34
CA HIS A 377 -6.92 7.44 -4.90
C HIS A 377 -8.26 7.44 -4.14
N SER A 378 -9.20 6.60 -4.57
CA SER A 378 -10.58 6.56 -4.06
C SER A 378 -10.73 6.21 -2.57
N ASP A 379 -9.67 5.78 -1.88
CA ASP A 379 -9.66 5.63 -0.42
C ASP A 379 -9.50 6.96 0.29
N ASN A 380 -8.68 7.82 -0.31
CA ASN A 380 -8.13 9.05 0.27
C ASN A 380 -8.86 10.30 -0.23
N VAL A 381 -9.81 10.15 -1.17
CA VAL A 381 -10.70 11.22 -1.63
C VAL A 381 -12.15 10.78 -1.52
N ILE A 382 -12.97 11.59 -0.83
CA ILE A 382 -14.40 11.37 -0.64
C ILE A 382 -15.20 12.37 -1.47
N THR A 383 -16.20 11.90 -2.21
CA THR A 383 -17.20 12.80 -2.80
C THR A 383 -18.18 13.23 -1.71
N SER A 384 -18.10 14.49 -1.27
CA SER A 384 -19.01 15.06 -0.29
C SER A 384 -19.75 16.26 -0.90
N MET A 385 -21.09 16.15 -0.96
CA MET A 385 -21.96 17.17 -1.55
C MET A 385 -21.60 17.46 -3.02
N ASP A 386 -20.98 18.61 -3.27
CA ASP A 386 -20.64 19.16 -4.57
C ASP A 386 -19.12 19.32 -4.75
N SER A 387 -18.33 18.62 -3.93
CA SER A 387 -16.87 18.71 -3.90
C SER A 387 -16.19 17.34 -3.70
N PRO A 388 -15.06 17.07 -4.39
CA PRO A 388 -14.14 16.04 -3.97
C PRO A 388 -13.30 16.54 -2.79
N VAL A 389 -13.22 15.75 -1.72
CA VAL A 389 -12.58 16.14 -0.46
C VAL A 389 -11.46 15.14 -0.14
N PRO A 390 -10.18 15.54 -0.27
CA PRO A 390 -9.08 14.71 0.21
C PRO A 390 -9.14 14.60 1.74
N ILE A 391 -8.90 13.40 2.25
CA ILE A 391 -8.94 13.10 3.69
C ILE A 391 -7.60 12.62 4.25
N ASP A 392 -6.62 12.36 3.39
CA ASP A 392 -5.26 12.01 3.77
C ASP A 392 -4.26 12.86 2.97
N PHE A 393 -3.33 13.50 3.69
CA PHE A 393 -2.39 14.48 3.14
C PHE A 393 -0.93 14.07 3.37
N GLU A 394 -0.69 12.88 3.93
CA GLU A 394 0.66 12.46 4.32
C GLU A 394 1.62 12.33 3.14
N THR A 395 1.11 12.11 1.93
CA THR A 395 1.87 11.97 0.69
C THR A 395 1.98 13.27 -0.12
N LEU A 396 1.69 14.43 0.48
CA LEU A 396 2.06 15.72 -0.10
C LEU A 396 3.57 15.95 -0.04
N LEU A 397 4.11 16.76 -0.96
CA LEU A 397 5.55 17.00 -1.12
C LEU A 397 6.31 15.67 -1.31
N HIS A 398 5.73 14.71 -2.04
CA HIS A 398 6.31 13.38 -2.18
C HIS A 398 7.75 13.48 -2.73
N PRO A 399 8.76 12.98 -2.00
CA PRO A 399 10.14 13.28 -2.32
C PRO A 399 10.68 12.42 -3.46
N VAL A 400 11.62 13.00 -4.21
CA VAL A 400 12.47 12.24 -5.13
C VAL A 400 13.56 11.54 -4.33
N MET A 401 13.64 10.21 -4.50
CA MET A 401 14.71 9.38 -3.92
C MET A 401 16.06 9.73 -4.54
N ASN A 402 17.14 9.58 -3.76
CA ASN A 402 18.49 9.72 -4.29
C ASN A 402 18.72 8.69 -5.41
N ALA A 403 19.29 9.11 -6.54
CA ALA A 403 19.53 8.25 -7.70
C ALA A 403 20.35 6.99 -7.39
N ARG A 404 21.22 7.01 -6.37
CA ARG A 404 21.99 5.82 -5.93
C ARG A 404 21.15 4.81 -5.16
N LEU A 405 19.99 5.23 -4.65
CA LEU A 405 19.05 4.39 -3.90
C LEU A 405 17.85 4.01 -4.76
N ALA A 406 17.39 4.91 -5.64
CA ALA A 406 16.45 4.58 -6.70
C ALA A 406 17.05 3.40 -7.49
N ASP A 407 16.36 2.27 -7.51
CA ASP A 407 16.84 0.99 -8.07
C ASP A 407 16.84 1.01 -9.60
N HIS A 408 17.56 1.98 -10.14
CA HIS A 408 17.62 2.32 -11.54
C HIS A 408 18.99 1.92 -12.07
N HIS A 409 19.06 0.70 -12.59
CA HIS A 409 19.82 0.44 -13.81
C HIS A 409 19.06 1.02 -15.03
N SER A 410 18.43 2.19 -14.87
CA SER A 410 17.66 2.82 -15.93
C SER A 410 18.53 3.84 -16.63
N ASP A 411 18.50 3.75 -17.94
CA ASP A 411 18.89 4.81 -18.85
C ASP A 411 18.46 6.20 -18.34
N PRO A 412 19.34 7.23 -18.40
CA PRO A 412 19.07 8.56 -17.87
C PRO A 412 17.81 9.24 -18.46
N ALA A 413 17.47 8.99 -19.72
CA ALA A 413 16.28 9.60 -20.33
C ALA A 413 15.00 8.90 -19.83
N ILE A 414 15.03 7.59 -19.63
CA ILE A 414 13.94 6.84 -18.99
C ILE A 414 13.74 7.31 -17.55
N ALA A 415 14.82 7.48 -16.78
CA ALA A 415 14.75 8.01 -15.42
C ALA A 415 14.10 9.40 -15.37
N ALA A 416 14.55 10.32 -16.24
CA ALA A 416 13.96 11.65 -16.37
C ALA A 416 12.48 11.61 -16.78
N ALA A 417 12.09 10.67 -17.65
CA ALA A 417 10.70 10.49 -18.05
C ALA A 417 9.81 9.97 -16.93
N ILE A 418 10.29 9.02 -16.12
CA ILE A 418 9.59 8.54 -14.91
C ILE A 418 9.39 9.68 -13.92
N GLU A 419 10.44 10.47 -13.65
CA GLU A 419 10.35 11.64 -12.77
C GLU A 419 9.35 12.68 -13.30
N LEU A 420 9.32 12.92 -14.61
CA LEU A 420 8.39 13.87 -15.22
C LEU A 420 6.93 13.40 -15.10
N ILE A 421 6.65 12.10 -15.25
CA ILE A 421 5.31 11.55 -15.00
C ILE A 421 4.96 11.69 -13.51
N GLY A 422 5.87 11.28 -12.62
CA GLY A 422 5.65 11.31 -11.17
C GLY A 422 5.46 12.73 -10.61
N SER A 423 6.02 13.75 -11.25
CA SER A 423 5.82 15.16 -10.89
C SER A 423 4.71 15.88 -11.67
N SER A 424 3.97 15.16 -12.51
CA SER A 424 2.84 15.69 -13.29
C SER A 424 1.49 15.43 -12.61
N VAL A 425 0.40 15.90 -13.22
CA VAL A 425 -0.98 15.54 -12.83
C VAL A 425 -1.21 14.02 -12.74
N SER A 426 -0.46 13.21 -13.50
CA SER A 426 -0.58 11.75 -13.44
C SER A 426 -0.01 11.16 -12.16
N GLY A 427 1.05 11.76 -11.60
CA GLY A 427 1.70 11.30 -10.37
C GLY A 427 0.85 11.50 -9.11
N THR A 428 -0.18 12.34 -9.19
CA THR A 428 -1.11 12.58 -8.07
C THR A 428 -1.96 11.35 -7.74
N HIS A 429 -2.10 10.41 -8.67
CA HIS A 429 -3.05 9.29 -8.62
C HIS A 429 -4.52 9.72 -8.42
N TYR A 430 -4.83 11.00 -8.64
CA TYR A 430 -6.17 11.54 -8.54
C TYR A 430 -7.02 11.27 -9.80
N LEU A 431 -6.39 11.37 -10.97
CA LEU A 431 -7.04 11.08 -12.24
C LEU A 431 -7.15 9.56 -12.49
N PRO A 432 -8.14 9.12 -13.31
CA PRO A 432 -8.32 7.72 -13.67
C PRO A 432 -7.07 7.08 -14.27
N GLN A 433 -6.76 5.88 -13.78
CA GLN A 433 -5.76 4.96 -14.32
C GLN A 433 -6.29 3.53 -14.15
N VAL A 434 -5.65 2.55 -14.78
CA VAL A 434 -5.94 1.15 -14.51
C VAL A 434 -4.72 0.36 -14.05
N ARG A 435 -4.92 -0.62 -13.19
CA ARG A 435 -3.87 -1.55 -12.76
C ARG A 435 -4.26 -2.97 -13.11
N ARG A 436 -3.28 -3.75 -13.57
CA ARG A 436 -3.41 -5.21 -13.74
C ARG A 436 -2.85 -5.93 -12.53
N TRP A 437 -3.67 -6.74 -11.89
CA TRP A 437 -3.31 -7.54 -10.72
C TRP A 437 -2.63 -8.86 -11.13
N PRO A 438 -1.89 -9.54 -10.22
CA PRO A 438 -1.25 -10.82 -10.51
C PRO A 438 -2.22 -11.93 -10.97
N ASN A 439 -3.48 -11.89 -10.53
CA ASN A 439 -4.54 -12.80 -11.00
C ASN A 439 -5.07 -12.46 -12.41
N GLY A 440 -4.51 -11.43 -13.06
CA GLY A 440 -4.88 -10.98 -14.39
C GLY A 440 -6.03 -9.97 -14.45
N ARG A 441 -6.73 -9.71 -13.34
CA ARG A 441 -7.85 -8.74 -13.28
C ARG A 441 -7.34 -7.31 -13.47
N ILE A 442 -8.15 -6.49 -14.11
CA ILE A 442 -7.85 -5.07 -14.34
C ILE A 442 -8.80 -4.22 -13.51
N GLN A 443 -8.25 -3.17 -12.91
CA GLN A 443 -8.94 -2.36 -11.92
C GLN A 443 -8.72 -0.88 -12.19
N ALA A 444 -9.80 -0.10 -12.22
CA ALA A 444 -9.71 1.36 -12.18
C ALA A 444 -9.17 1.85 -10.84
N PHE A 445 -8.23 2.79 -10.90
CA PHE A 445 -7.53 3.38 -9.78
C PHE A 445 -7.41 4.89 -10.04
N GLY A 446 -8.04 5.69 -9.19
CA GLY A 446 -8.08 7.14 -9.27
C GLY A 446 -8.95 7.70 -8.14
N GLY A 447 -8.69 8.92 -7.69
CA GLY A 447 -9.46 9.56 -6.62
C GLY A 447 -10.77 10.20 -7.06
N ILE A 448 -10.91 10.54 -8.35
CA ILE A 448 -12.14 11.17 -8.88
C ILE A 448 -13.13 10.16 -9.46
N GLU A 449 -12.64 9.00 -9.91
CA GLU A 449 -13.45 7.90 -10.44
C GLU A 449 -13.95 7.01 -9.31
N ALA A 450 -15.13 6.41 -9.49
CA ALA A 450 -15.56 5.23 -8.79
C ALA A 450 -14.53 4.12 -9.04
N GLY A 451 -13.61 3.95 -8.09
CA GLY A 451 -12.71 2.81 -8.13
C GLY A 451 -13.54 1.54 -7.98
N PHE A 452 -13.65 0.76 -9.06
CA PHE A 452 -14.03 -0.64 -8.94
C PHE A 452 -13.00 -1.29 -8.02
N ARG A 453 -13.38 -1.77 -6.83
CA ARG A 453 -12.54 -2.69 -6.06
C ARG A 453 -13.04 -4.10 -6.28
N PRO A 454 -12.42 -4.88 -7.18
CA PRO A 454 -12.55 -6.31 -7.02
C PRO A 454 -11.92 -6.57 -5.67
N GLN A 455 -12.71 -7.02 -4.69
CA GLN A 455 -12.08 -7.71 -3.58
C GLN A 455 -11.19 -8.79 -4.21
N PRO A 456 -9.92 -8.91 -3.79
CA PRO A 456 -9.12 -10.06 -4.19
C PRO A 456 -9.94 -11.32 -3.89
N ASP A 457 -9.72 -12.40 -4.64
CA ASP A 457 -10.32 -13.71 -4.33
C ASP A 457 -10.14 -13.99 -2.84
N SER A 458 -11.17 -13.71 -2.05
CA SER A 458 -11.05 -13.77 -0.60
C SER A 458 -11.45 -15.18 -0.22
N VAL A 459 -10.59 -15.83 0.55
CA VAL A 459 -10.95 -17.11 1.13
C VAL A 459 -11.58 -16.78 2.48
N SER A 460 -12.89 -16.98 2.58
CA SER A 460 -13.64 -16.80 3.81
C SER A 460 -14.09 -18.16 4.37
N PHE A 461 -14.82 -18.13 5.47
CA PHE A 461 -15.42 -19.31 6.06
C PHE A 461 -16.94 -19.28 5.92
N ARG A 462 -17.54 -20.41 5.56
CA ARG A 462 -18.99 -20.65 5.72
C ARG A 462 -19.24 -21.60 6.88
N HIS A 463 -20.46 -21.57 7.40
CA HIS A 463 -20.87 -22.36 8.57
C HIS A 463 -19.89 -22.15 9.74
N ILE A 464 -19.59 -20.87 9.99
CA ILE A 464 -18.60 -20.44 10.97
C ILE A 464 -18.94 -21.04 12.33
N ASN A 465 -17.93 -21.65 12.97
CA ASN A 465 -18.03 -22.24 14.31
C ASN A 465 -19.04 -23.42 14.43
N THR A 466 -19.21 -24.17 13.35
CA THR A 466 -20.01 -25.42 13.34
C THR A 466 -19.22 -26.61 12.80
N ASP A 467 -19.79 -27.79 12.88
CA ASP A 467 -19.23 -29.04 12.36
C ASP A 467 -19.00 -28.94 10.84
N ALA A 468 -19.86 -28.19 10.14
CA ALA A 468 -19.83 -27.99 8.69
C ALA A 468 -18.90 -26.85 8.26
N MET A 469 -18.15 -26.23 9.18
CA MET A 469 -17.24 -25.13 8.85
C MET A 469 -16.32 -25.51 7.70
N GLU A 470 -16.30 -24.68 6.67
CA GLU A 470 -15.51 -24.90 5.47
C GLU A 470 -14.96 -23.61 4.88
N ARG A 471 -13.89 -23.75 4.10
CA ARG A 471 -13.29 -22.63 3.37
C ARG A 471 -14.04 -22.45 2.07
N VAL A 472 -14.39 -21.21 1.77
CA VAL A 472 -14.98 -20.89 0.48
C VAL A 472 -14.20 -19.75 -0.15
N ARG A 473 -13.87 -19.93 -1.42
CA ARG A 473 -13.38 -18.84 -2.25
C ARG A 473 -14.59 -18.03 -2.67
N HIS A 474 -14.65 -16.77 -2.25
CA HIS A 474 -15.66 -15.85 -2.69
C HIS A 474 -15.20 -15.16 -3.98
N GLU A 475 -15.99 -15.31 -5.02
CA GLU A 475 -15.97 -14.35 -6.12
C GLU A 475 -16.74 -13.11 -5.62
N PRO A 476 -16.18 -11.90 -5.77
CA PRO A 476 -16.86 -10.68 -5.32
C PRO A 476 -18.23 -10.55 -5.98
N THR A 477 -19.24 -10.15 -5.21
CA THR A 477 -20.59 -9.88 -5.72
C THR A 477 -20.75 -8.40 -6.12
N PRO A 478 -21.69 -8.07 -7.02
CA PRO A 478 -22.02 -6.67 -7.33
C PRO A 478 -22.46 -5.82 -6.12
N GLU A 479 -22.92 -6.46 -5.03
CA GLU A 479 -23.31 -5.81 -3.78
C GLU A 479 -22.08 -5.42 -2.93
N ASP A 480 -21.05 -6.27 -2.90
CA ASP A 480 -19.75 -5.94 -2.29
C ASP A 480 -19.08 -4.77 -3.03
N GLU A 481 -19.30 -4.68 -4.34
CA GLU A 481 -18.78 -3.64 -5.20
C GLU A 481 -19.44 -2.28 -4.97
N THR A 482 -20.69 -2.22 -4.49
CA THR A 482 -21.45 -0.99 -4.26
C THR A 482 -21.29 -0.43 -2.84
N ALA A 483 -21.10 -1.29 -1.83
CA ALA A 483 -20.93 -0.88 -0.44
C ALA A 483 -19.58 -0.16 -0.15
N ALA A 484 -18.55 -0.39 -0.99
CA ALA A 484 -17.22 0.22 -0.83
C ALA A 484 -17.05 1.57 -1.54
N VAL A 485 -18.07 2.06 -2.25
CA VAL A 485 -17.96 3.17 -3.20
C VAL A 485 -17.99 4.52 -2.49
N LYS A 486 -16.81 5.14 -2.33
CA LYS A 486 -16.65 6.51 -1.79
C LYS A 486 -16.88 7.61 -2.85
N THR A 487 -16.91 7.24 -4.13
CA THR A 487 -17.03 8.10 -5.31
C THR A 487 -17.89 7.41 -6.38
N THR A 488 -18.89 8.05 -6.99
CA THR A 488 -19.82 7.41 -7.97
C THR A 488 -19.50 7.72 -9.43
N ASN A 489 -18.49 8.53 -9.73
CA ASN A 489 -18.25 8.98 -11.09
C ASN A 489 -17.63 7.87 -11.94
N SER A 490 -18.27 7.49 -13.04
CA SER A 490 -17.68 6.61 -14.05
C SER A 490 -16.70 7.36 -14.96
N LEU A 491 -15.75 6.65 -15.59
CA LEU A 491 -14.92 7.21 -16.66
C LEU A 491 -15.74 7.89 -17.77
N SER A 492 -16.94 7.39 -18.07
CA SER A 492 -17.86 8.05 -19.02
C SER A 492 -18.17 9.47 -18.60
N GLN A 493 -18.64 9.65 -17.35
CA GLN A 493 -19.01 10.97 -16.84
C GLN A 493 -17.80 11.89 -16.78
N LEU A 494 -16.63 11.37 -16.37
CA LEU A 494 -15.39 12.14 -16.38
C LEU A 494 -15.00 12.59 -17.78
N THR A 495 -15.17 11.73 -18.78
CA THR A 495 -14.94 12.08 -20.18
C THR A 495 -15.89 13.20 -20.62
N ASP A 496 -17.18 13.05 -20.32
CA ASP A 496 -18.23 14.01 -20.70
C ASP A 496 -18.01 15.39 -20.05
N HIS A 497 -17.31 15.44 -18.91
CA HIS A 497 -16.97 16.67 -18.18
C HIS A 497 -15.47 17.05 -18.24
N THR A 498 -14.72 16.51 -19.21
CA THR A 498 -13.27 16.77 -19.36
C THR A 498 -12.94 18.26 -19.35
N GLU A 499 -13.70 19.06 -20.10
CA GLU A 499 -13.42 20.50 -20.21
C GLU A 499 -13.72 21.25 -18.90
N SER A 500 -14.73 20.84 -18.12
CA SER A 500 -14.94 21.42 -16.78
C SER A 500 -13.77 21.15 -15.83
N ILE A 501 -13.17 19.95 -15.91
CA ILE A 501 -11.97 19.61 -15.14
C ILE A 501 -10.77 20.44 -15.62
N VAL A 502 -10.59 20.57 -16.94
CA VAL A 502 -9.51 21.37 -17.54
C VAL A 502 -9.65 22.85 -17.17
N ASP A 503 -10.86 23.40 -17.20
CA ASP A 503 -11.14 24.79 -16.84
C ASP A 503 -10.79 25.04 -15.37
N GLY A 504 -11.31 24.19 -14.46
CA GLY A 504 -11.00 24.29 -13.04
C GLY A 504 -9.51 24.15 -12.71
N PHE A 505 -8.81 23.26 -13.42
CA PHE A 505 -7.35 23.13 -13.30
C PHE A 505 -6.63 24.38 -13.78
N SER A 506 -6.98 24.87 -14.96
CA SER A 506 -6.29 25.99 -15.61
C SER A 506 -6.50 27.32 -14.87
N GLU A 507 -7.71 27.56 -14.37
CA GLU A 507 -8.02 28.73 -13.55
C GLU A 507 -7.23 28.74 -12.24
N MET A 508 -7.19 27.60 -11.54
CA MET A 508 -6.46 27.48 -10.28
C MET A 508 -4.94 27.55 -10.49
N TYR A 509 -4.42 26.94 -11.55
CA TYR A 509 -3.00 27.06 -11.93
C TYR A 509 -2.63 28.52 -12.25
N THR A 510 -3.49 29.22 -12.98
CA THR A 510 -3.30 30.64 -13.32
C THR A 510 -3.34 31.52 -12.09
N PHE A 511 -4.23 31.23 -11.13
CA PHE A 511 -4.25 31.88 -9.82
C PHE A 511 -2.91 31.70 -9.08
N PHE A 512 -2.32 30.50 -9.07
CA PHE A 512 -0.99 30.30 -8.47
C PHE A 512 0.11 31.07 -9.19
N LEU A 513 0.07 31.15 -10.53
CA LEU A 513 1.02 31.97 -11.30
C LEU A 513 0.93 33.46 -10.92
N GLN A 514 -0.29 33.99 -10.80
CA GLN A 514 -0.52 35.40 -10.43
C GLN A 514 0.01 35.73 -9.03
N HIS A 515 -0.04 34.78 -8.10
CA HIS A 515 0.39 34.95 -6.71
C HIS A 515 1.73 34.26 -6.39
N GLN A 516 2.50 33.83 -7.39
CA GLN A 516 3.67 32.97 -7.21
C GLN A 516 4.72 33.57 -6.26
N SER A 517 5.00 34.88 -6.37
CA SER A 517 5.99 35.57 -5.54
C SER A 517 5.62 35.57 -4.06
N GLU A 518 4.33 35.74 -3.75
CA GLU A 518 3.82 35.65 -2.39
C GLU A 518 3.79 34.21 -1.88
N LEU A 519 3.34 33.27 -2.75
CA LEU A 519 3.19 31.85 -2.46
C LEU A 519 4.50 31.25 -1.91
N VAL A 520 5.63 31.56 -2.55
CA VAL A 520 6.96 31.04 -2.20
C VAL A 520 7.74 31.94 -1.23
N SER A 521 7.19 33.09 -0.84
CA SER A 521 7.88 34.03 0.04
C SER A 521 8.15 33.42 1.44
N PRO A 522 9.15 33.90 2.20
CA PRO A 522 9.42 33.40 3.56
C PRO A 522 8.26 33.53 4.56
N SER A 523 7.32 34.45 4.27
CA SER A 523 6.07 34.69 5.01
C SER A 523 4.82 34.15 4.29
N GLY A 524 4.99 33.50 3.15
CA GLY A 524 3.91 32.96 2.32
C GLY A 524 3.23 31.73 2.93
N PRO A 525 2.11 31.28 2.34
CA PRO A 525 1.38 30.12 2.84
C PRO A 525 2.21 28.84 2.80
N LEU A 526 3.09 28.66 1.80
CA LEU A 526 3.89 27.44 1.66
C LEU A 526 4.94 27.28 2.77
N ARG A 527 5.32 28.36 3.46
CA ARG A 527 6.26 28.29 4.58
C ARG A 527 5.84 27.26 5.66
N ARG A 528 4.53 27.05 5.83
CA ARG A 528 3.98 26.08 6.79
C ARG A 528 4.34 24.63 6.45
N PHE A 529 4.70 24.33 5.20
CA PHE A 529 5.14 23.01 4.76
C PHE A 529 6.64 22.77 4.93
N ARG A 530 7.42 23.72 5.47
CA ARG A 530 8.88 23.59 5.54
C ARG A 530 9.39 22.65 6.63
N ASP A 531 8.70 22.57 7.78
CA ASP A 531 9.14 21.78 8.95
C ASP A 531 8.00 20.87 9.40
N VAL A 532 7.50 20.06 8.46
CA VAL A 532 6.47 19.04 8.70
C VAL A 532 6.99 17.68 8.28
N ARG A 533 6.28 16.62 8.67
CA ARG A 533 6.57 15.27 8.23
C ARG A 533 5.63 14.84 7.12
N VAL A 534 6.18 14.15 6.13
CA VAL A 534 5.45 13.55 5.01
C VAL A 534 5.85 12.08 4.86
N ARG A 535 4.93 11.23 4.40
CA ARG A 535 5.16 9.81 4.12
C ARG A 535 5.98 9.67 2.84
N VAL A 536 6.93 8.76 2.88
CA VAL A 536 7.73 8.36 1.71
C VAL A 536 7.25 6.97 1.29
N VAL A 537 6.65 6.87 0.10
CA VAL A 537 6.15 5.60 -0.42
C VAL A 537 7.27 4.94 -1.24
N LEU A 538 7.93 3.96 -0.64
CA LEU A 538 9.03 3.22 -1.29
C LEU A 538 8.53 2.03 -2.12
N GLU A 539 7.41 1.44 -1.72
CA GLU A 539 6.71 0.37 -2.41
C GLU A 539 5.20 0.50 -2.14
N GLU A 540 4.38 -0.03 -3.05
CA GLU A 540 2.93 -0.04 -2.85
C GLU A 540 2.52 -1.02 -1.72
N THR A 541 1.54 -0.65 -0.91
CA THR A 541 0.98 -1.50 0.17
C THR A 541 0.68 -2.92 -0.30
N SER A 542 0.07 -3.07 -1.49
CA SER A 542 -0.36 -4.38 -2.02
C SER A 542 0.78 -5.40 -2.16
N ILE A 543 2.02 -4.94 -2.35
CA ILE A 543 3.19 -5.81 -2.42
C ILE A 543 3.54 -6.34 -1.04
N TYR A 544 3.48 -5.50 -0.01
CA TYR A 544 3.72 -5.90 1.38
C TYR A 544 2.63 -6.84 1.88
N GLU A 545 1.36 -6.56 1.55
CA GLU A 545 0.23 -7.44 1.85
C GLU A 545 0.41 -8.81 1.21
N PHE A 546 0.72 -8.86 -0.09
CA PHE A 546 0.99 -10.13 -0.79
C PHE A 546 2.10 -10.93 -0.10
N VAL A 547 3.20 -10.28 0.28
CA VAL A 547 4.31 -10.94 0.98
C VAL A 547 3.88 -11.46 2.35
N ALA A 548 3.10 -10.69 3.12
CA ALA A 548 2.58 -11.09 4.42
C ALA A 548 1.60 -12.28 4.31
N GLU A 549 0.73 -12.27 3.30
CA GLU A 549 -0.20 -13.37 3.00
C GLU A 549 0.55 -14.67 2.67
N GLN A 550 1.58 -14.61 1.82
CA GLN A 550 2.42 -15.78 1.52
C GLN A 550 3.13 -16.29 2.78
N ALA A 551 3.63 -15.40 3.62
CA ALA A 551 4.27 -15.77 4.88
C ALA A 551 3.29 -16.46 5.83
N ALA A 552 2.02 -16.04 5.89
CA ALA A 552 1.00 -16.56 6.81
C ALA A 552 0.52 -18.00 6.50
N ALA A 553 0.99 -18.64 5.43
CA ALA A 553 0.62 -20.02 5.10
C ALA A 553 1.00 -21.00 6.24
N VAL A 554 0.10 -21.95 6.54
CA VAL A 554 0.24 -22.87 7.71
C VAL A 554 1.59 -23.59 7.80
N PRO A 555 2.21 -24.12 6.72
CA PRO A 555 3.53 -24.75 6.80
C PRO A 555 4.63 -23.83 7.33
N ASN A 556 4.53 -22.54 7.02
CA ASN A 556 5.51 -21.53 7.41
C ASN A 556 5.43 -21.16 8.89
N LEU A 557 4.35 -21.53 9.58
CA LEU A 557 4.14 -21.19 10.99
C LEU A 557 4.89 -22.11 11.98
N THR A 558 5.56 -23.15 11.46
CA THR A 558 6.28 -24.15 12.25
C THR A 558 7.65 -23.67 12.75
N ASP A 559 8.21 -22.64 12.11
CA ASP A 559 9.50 -22.04 12.44
C ASP A 559 9.59 -20.61 11.87
N GLY A 560 10.15 -19.68 12.65
CA GLY A 560 10.28 -18.28 12.28
C GLY A 560 11.23 -18.05 11.10
N ALA A 561 12.15 -18.96 10.81
CA ALA A 561 12.97 -18.89 9.60
C ALA A 561 12.11 -19.13 8.35
N ASP A 562 11.25 -20.16 8.36
CA ASP A 562 10.36 -20.47 7.23
C ASP A 562 9.36 -19.32 7.00
N TRP A 563 8.81 -18.76 8.08
CA TRP A 563 7.94 -17.58 8.03
C TRP A 563 8.62 -16.36 7.42
N SER A 564 9.79 -15.96 7.94
CA SER A 564 10.43 -14.70 7.55
C SER A 564 11.19 -14.75 6.22
N LEU A 565 11.49 -15.93 5.69
CA LEU A 565 12.13 -16.09 4.38
C LEU A 565 11.28 -15.54 3.23
N HIS A 566 9.95 -15.53 3.39
CA HIS A 566 9.04 -14.90 2.45
C HIS A 566 9.17 -13.37 2.41
N PHE A 567 9.57 -12.73 3.51
CA PHE A 567 9.78 -11.27 3.53
C PHE A 567 10.90 -10.84 2.58
N ASP A 568 11.89 -11.71 2.37
CA ASP A 568 13.00 -11.47 1.45
C ASP A 568 12.61 -11.53 -0.03
N LEU A 569 11.36 -11.89 -0.38
CA LEU A 569 10.84 -11.74 -1.75
C LEU A 569 10.90 -10.28 -2.25
N LEU A 570 10.85 -9.31 -1.34
CA LEU A 570 11.03 -7.88 -1.65
C LEU A 570 12.38 -7.61 -2.33
N ALA A 571 13.41 -8.40 -2.01
CA ALA A 571 14.75 -8.28 -2.58
C ALA A 571 14.81 -8.55 -4.08
N ARG A 572 13.94 -9.43 -4.62
CA ARG A 572 14.01 -9.88 -6.02
C ARG A 572 13.81 -8.75 -7.01
N ARG A 573 13.09 -7.70 -6.59
CA ARG A 573 12.72 -6.58 -7.46
C ARG A 573 13.84 -5.54 -7.58
N LYS A 574 14.88 -5.66 -6.75
CA LYS A 574 15.93 -4.64 -6.55
C LYS A 574 17.34 -5.25 -6.58
N ILE A 575 17.54 -6.32 -7.37
CA ILE A 575 18.85 -6.98 -7.49
C ILE A 575 19.80 -6.07 -8.28
N SER A 576 20.46 -5.14 -7.58
CA SER A 576 21.67 -4.47 -8.07
C SER A 576 22.90 -5.09 -7.42
N SER A 577 24.04 -5.00 -8.10
CA SER A 577 25.31 -5.62 -7.68
C SER A 577 25.99 -4.98 -6.46
N ALA A 578 25.41 -3.94 -5.85
CA ALA A 578 25.93 -3.28 -4.65
C ALA A 578 24.81 -2.86 -3.69
N MET A 579 24.82 -3.44 -2.47
CA MET A 579 23.94 -3.04 -1.37
C MET A 579 24.59 -1.87 -0.61
N SER A 580 24.05 -0.65 -0.75
CA SER A 580 24.51 0.49 0.06
C SER A 580 24.05 0.34 1.53
N PRO A 581 24.73 0.98 2.50
CA PRO A 581 24.29 0.99 3.89
C PRO A 581 22.85 1.50 4.07
N GLN A 582 22.47 2.52 3.32
CA GLN A 582 21.11 3.07 3.35
C GLN A 582 20.07 2.07 2.85
N ARG A 583 20.34 1.35 1.75
CA ARG A 583 19.44 0.28 1.25
C ARG A 583 19.31 -0.86 2.26
N ALA A 584 20.42 -1.23 2.92
CA ALA A 584 20.40 -2.23 3.97
C ALA A 584 19.53 -1.77 5.16
N ALA A 585 19.61 -0.50 5.55
CA ALA A 585 18.81 0.09 6.63
C ALA A 585 17.32 0.21 6.28
N VAL A 586 16.97 0.59 5.05
CA VAL A 586 15.58 0.59 4.57
C VAL A 586 15.00 -0.81 4.60
N ARG A 587 15.70 -1.79 4.02
CA ARG A 587 15.27 -3.19 4.01
C ARG A 587 15.11 -3.74 5.42
N ALA A 588 16.07 -3.42 6.29
CA ALA A 588 16.02 -3.76 7.70
C ALA A 588 14.71 -3.28 8.37
N ALA A 589 14.28 -2.06 8.06
CA ALA A 589 13.03 -1.50 8.55
C ALA A 589 11.80 -2.22 7.97
N GLU A 590 11.79 -2.53 6.66
CA GLU A 590 10.71 -3.27 6.00
C GLU A 590 10.49 -4.64 6.66
N LEU A 591 11.57 -5.42 6.81
CA LEU A 591 11.52 -6.75 7.43
C LEU A 591 11.05 -6.68 8.89
N CYS A 592 11.47 -5.65 9.63
CA CYS A 592 11.02 -5.43 11.00
C CYS A 592 9.53 -5.08 11.09
N ALA A 593 9.00 -4.25 10.18
CA ALA A 593 7.57 -3.92 10.14
C ALA A 593 6.72 -5.17 9.85
N LEU A 594 7.08 -5.94 8.81
CA LEU A 594 6.38 -7.19 8.47
C LEU A 594 6.40 -8.21 9.62
N ALA A 595 7.53 -8.34 10.31
CA ALA A 595 7.67 -9.22 11.49
C ALA A 595 6.83 -8.78 12.71
N ASN A 596 6.32 -7.54 12.70
CA ASN A 596 5.40 -6.98 13.69
C ASN A 596 3.95 -6.89 13.18
N LEU A 597 3.66 -7.45 11.99
CA LEU A 597 2.35 -7.39 11.33
C LEU A 597 1.93 -5.97 10.93
N ASP A 598 2.92 -5.11 10.66
CA ASP A 598 2.73 -3.77 10.13
C ASP A 598 3.10 -3.72 8.64
N ILE A 599 2.42 -2.85 7.91
CA ILE A 599 2.90 -2.39 6.61
C ILE A 599 4.06 -1.41 6.85
N PRO A 600 5.22 -1.56 6.16
CA PRO A 600 6.33 -0.64 6.28
C PRO A 600 5.91 0.82 6.06
N HIS A 601 6.33 1.68 6.98
CA HIS A 601 6.03 3.11 6.96
C HIS A 601 7.31 3.92 7.13
N PHE A 602 7.53 4.83 6.19
CA PHE A 602 8.69 5.72 6.13
C PHE A 602 8.19 7.16 6.10
N SER A 603 8.86 8.06 6.81
CA SER A 603 8.56 9.49 6.76
C SER A 603 9.81 10.30 6.49
N ALA A 604 9.64 11.52 6.00
CA ALA A 604 10.72 12.49 5.85
C ALA A 604 10.29 13.82 6.45
N ARG A 605 11.22 14.50 7.10
CA ARG A 605 11.09 15.94 7.38
C ARG A 605 11.23 16.71 6.08
N THR A 606 10.37 17.70 5.87
CA THR A 606 10.35 18.45 4.61
C THR A 606 11.54 19.41 4.45
N ASP A 607 12.30 19.73 5.49
CA ASP A 607 13.52 20.52 5.46
C ASP A 607 14.82 19.71 5.44
N ALA A 608 14.76 18.38 5.40
CA ALA A 608 15.91 17.48 5.41
C ALA A 608 15.88 16.48 4.26
N ASP A 609 17.02 15.86 3.95
CA ASP A 609 17.18 14.89 2.84
C ASP A 609 17.29 13.42 3.32
N GLY A 610 16.99 13.16 4.59
CA GLY A 610 16.94 11.82 5.17
C GLY A 610 15.53 11.24 5.27
N ILE A 611 15.45 9.96 5.64
CA ILE A 611 14.20 9.24 5.90
C ILE A 611 14.22 8.74 7.35
N ASP A 612 13.14 9.00 8.07
CA ASP A 612 12.84 8.44 9.38
C ASP A 612 12.20 7.06 9.22
N ILE A 613 12.69 6.08 10.00
CA ILE A 613 12.14 4.73 10.06
C ILE A 613 11.42 4.48 11.40
N CYS A 614 10.60 3.44 11.45
CA CYS A 614 9.94 3.02 12.68
C CYS A 614 10.97 2.76 13.81
N ARG A 615 10.78 3.40 14.97
CA ARG A 615 11.65 3.48 16.19
C ARG A 615 12.47 4.76 16.36
N GLY A 616 12.29 5.76 15.50
CA GLY A 616 12.99 7.05 15.64
C GLY A 616 14.43 7.03 15.16
N ASP A 617 14.83 5.92 14.52
CA ASP A 617 16.07 5.86 13.78
C ASP A 617 15.93 6.67 12.49
N HIS A 618 17.04 7.25 12.05
CA HIS A 618 17.10 8.15 10.89
C HIS A 618 18.16 7.65 9.92
N ILE A 619 17.84 7.66 8.62
CA ILE A 619 18.76 7.29 7.55
C ILE A 619 19.04 8.55 6.72
N GLU A 620 20.25 9.07 6.86
CA GLU A 620 20.70 10.29 6.19
C GLU A 620 20.89 10.10 4.67
N HIS A 621 20.73 11.20 3.92
CA HIS A 621 21.03 11.30 2.49
C HIS A 621 20.29 10.29 1.60
N CYS A 622 19.06 9.95 1.98
CA CYS A 622 18.20 9.04 1.22
C CYS A 622 17.48 9.72 0.05
N LEU A 623 17.28 11.03 0.12
CA LEU A 623 16.53 11.82 -0.85
C LEU A 623 17.48 12.62 -1.74
N ALA A 624 17.02 13.03 -2.92
CA ALA A 624 17.80 13.88 -3.84
C ALA A 624 18.03 15.32 -3.30
N GLY A 625 17.30 15.69 -2.24
CA GLY A 625 17.33 16.96 -1.53
C GLY A 625 16.10 17.06 -0.62
N SER A 626 15.98 18.14 0.16
CA SER A 626 14.82 18.29 1.05
C SER A 626 13.50 18.41 0.27
N PRO A 627 12.41 17.73 0.68
CA PRO A 627 11.11 17.79 0.00
C PRO A 627 10.63 19.24 -0.28
N PHE A 628 10.86 20.17 0.66
CA PHE A 628 10.48 21.56 0.52
C PHE A 628 11.26 22.30 -0.58
N ASN A 629 12.57 22.11 -0.67
CA ASN A 629 13.36 22.67 -1.78
C ASN A 629 12.96 22.06 -3.12
N GLN A 630 12.61 20.77 -3.16
CA GLN A 630 12.10 20.14 -4.38
C GLN A 630 10.74 20.74 -4.80
N LEU A 631 9.86 21.06 -3.85
CA LEU A 631 8.61 21.81 -4.09
C LEU A 631 8.90 23.18 -4.71
N LEU A 632 9.84 23.95 -4.14
CA LEU A 632 10.19 25.27 -4.69
C LEU A 632 10.76 25.17 -6.12
N ALA A 633 11.61 24.18 -6.38
CA ALA A 633 12.13 23.91 -7.72
C ALA A 633 11.02 23.51 -8.70
N HIS A 634 10.02 22.77 -8.25
CA HIS A 634 8.84 22.42 -9.04
C HIS A 634 8.02 23.65 -9.41
N ILE A 635 7.71 24.52 -8.44
CA ILE A 635 6.95 25.76 -8.65
C ILE A 635 7.70 26.72 -9.59
N ALA A 636 9.03 26.76 -9.52
CA ALA A 636 9.84 27.60 -10.41
C ALA A 636 9.69 27.23 -11.91
N ARG A 637 9.20 26.03 -12.22
CA ARG A 637 8.94 25.57 -13.60
C ARG A 637 7.55 25.94 -14.10
N PHE A 638 6.70 26.53 -13.25
CA PHE A 638 5.34 26.88 -13.63
C PHE A 638 5.35 27.95 -14.72
N GLY A 639 4.44 27.82 -15.69
CA GLY A 639 4.31 28.74 -16.80
C GLY A 639 3.45 28.18 -17.92
N ALA A 640 3.30 28.93 -19.01
CA ALA A 640 2.41 28.56 -20.12
C ALA A 640 2.75 27.20 -20.75
N ALA A 641 4.05 26.88 -20.89
CA ALA A 641 4.49 25.60 -21.47
C ALA A 641 4.19 24.41 -20.55
N ASP A 642 4.32 24.59 -19.23
CA ASP A 642 3.99 23.55 -18.27
C ASP A 642 2.47 23.36 -18.14
N LEU A 643 1.70 24.45 -18.02
CA LEU A 643 0.24 24.41 -18.05
C LEU A 643 -0.28 23.65 -19.29
N ALA A 644 0.23 23.96 -20.48
CA ALA A 644 -0.15 23.27 -21.71
C ALA A 644 0.18 21.77 -21.67
N ARG A 645 1.31 21.40 -21.06
CA ARG A 645 1.69 19.99 -20.86
C ARG A 645 0.74 19.28 -19.91
N GLN A 646 0.43 19.87 -18.77
CA GLN A 646 -0.48 19.28 -17.78
C GLN A 646 -1.89 19.13 -18.36
N VAL A 647 -2.42 20.14 -19.04
CA VAL A 647 -3.73 20.07 -19.72
C VAL A 647 -3.76 18.97 -20.78
N ARG A 648 -2.68 18.80 -21.54
CA ARG A 648 -2.57 17.68 -22.50
C ARG A 648 -2.61 16.33 -21.77
N LEU A 649 -1.95 16.18 -20.64
CA LEU A 649 -1.98 14.95 -19.84
C LEU A 649 -3.38 14.67 -19.29
N ILE A 650 -4.07 15.68 -18.74
CA ILE A 650 -5.46 15.57 -18.26
C ILE A 650 -6.35 15.03 -19.38
N ARG A 651 -6.31 15.66 -20.56
CA ARG A 651 -7.10 15.22 -21.71
C ARG A 651 -6.74 13.81 -22.18
N LEU A 652 -5.46 13.43 -22.17
CA LEU A 652 -5.03 12.08 -22.54
C LEU A 652 -5.53 11.02 -21.56
N MET A 653 -5.54 11.30 -20.26
CA MET A 653 -5.99 10.36 -19.22
C MET A 653 -7.51 10.21 -19.20
N LEU A 654 -8.25 11.26 -19.57
CA LEU A 654 -9.71 11.24 -19.65
C LEU A 654 -10.25 10.85 -21.04
N ALA A 655 -9.39 10.67 -22.04
CA ALA A 655 -9.82 10.36 -23.40
C ALA A 655 -10.43 8.95 -23.48
N ARG A 656 -11.63 8.86 -24.06
CA ARG A 656 -12.28 7.60 -24.46
C ARG A 656 -11.51 6.89 -25.58
N ARG A 657 -11.49 5.56 -25.55
CA ARG A 657 -11.47 4.79 -26.80
C ARG A 657 -12.83 4.94 -27.48
N PRO A 658 -12.90 5.08 -28.82
CA PRO A 658 -14.11 4.71 -29.53
C PRO A 658 -14.38 3.23 -29.26
N THR A 659 -15.50 2.90 -28.61
CA THR A 659 -15.85 1.54 -28.17
C THR A 659 -16.36 0.62 -29.28
N HIS A 660 -16.27 1.04 -30.54
CA HIS A 660 -16.48 0.18 -31.70
C HIS A 660 -15.47 0.55 -32.80
N PRO A 661 -15.03 -0.39 -33.66
CA PRO A 661 -14.68 0.03 -35.01
C PRO A 661 -15.94 0.73 -35.49
N ALA A 662 -15.88 2.02 -35.84
CA ALA A 662 -16.95 2.61 -36.62
C ALA A 662 -17.28 1.57 -37.70
N ALA A 663 -18.52 1.05 -37.74
CA ALA A 663 -18.97 0.13 -38.78
C ALA A 663 -18.36 0.66 -40.08
N PRO A 664 -17.52 -0.13 -40.79
CA PRO A 664 -16.48 0.39 -41.69
C PRO A 664 -17.09 1.54 -42.47
N ALA A 665 -16.73 2.77 -42.12
CA ALA A 665 -17.52 3.95 -42.46
C ALA A 665 -17.71 3.94 -43.97
N LYS A 666 -18.89 3.47 -44.45
CA LYS A 666 -19.13 2.91 -45.80
C LYS A 666 -18.21 3.48 -46.86
N ALA A 667 -16.96 3.02 -46.96
CA ALA A 667 -15.84 3.71 -47.64
C ALA A 667 -16.23 5.13 -48.11
N HIS A 668 -16.62 6.02 -47.18
CA HIS A 668 -17.00 7.35 -47.60
C HIS A 668 -15.65 7.97 -47.86
N SER A 669 -15.34 8.13 -49.13
CA SER A 669 -14.22 8.91 -49.60
C SER A 669 -14.39 10.29 -48.98
N VAL A 670 -13.88 10.47 -47.77
CA VAL A 670 -13.92 11.74 -47.08
C VAL A 670 -12.99 12.62 -47.91
N ARG A 671 -13.57 13.41 -48.80
CA ARG A 671 -12.96 14.65 -49.25
C ARG A 671 -12.91 15.54 -48.01
N LEU A 672 -11.82 15.41 -47.23
CA LEU A 672 -11.51 16.39 -46.18
C LEU A 672 -11.15 17.68 -46.91
N ALA A 673 -12.12 18.58 -46.96
CA ALA A 673 -11.92 19.98 -47.32
C ALA A 673 -11.36 20.73 -46.11
N THR A 674 -10.09 20.47 -45.81
CA THR A 674 -9.16 21.39 -45.13
C THR A 674 -7.84 21.25 -45.88
N ALA A 675 -7.05 22.31 -46.00
CA ALA A 675 -5.81 22.30 -46.79
C ALA A 675 -4.94 21.09 -46.42
N ARG A 676 -4.98 20.02 -47.23
CA ARG A 676 -4.30 18.77 -46.95
C ARG A 676 -2.82 19.01 -47.15
N LEU A 677 -2.05 18.99 -46.06
CA LEU A 677 -0.61 18.81 -46.13
C LEU A 677 -0.32 17.59 -47.01
N SER A 678 0.75 17.65 -47.81
CA SER A 678 1.23 16.45 -48.48
C SER A 678 1.58 15.39 -47.44
N PRO A 679 1.54 14.09 -47.76
CA PRO A 679 1.93 13.04 -46.82
C PRO A 679 3.31 13.30 -46.18
N LEU A 680 4.25 13.85 -46.95
CA LEU A 680 5.57 14.23 -46.45
C LEU A 680 5.52 15.43 -45.50
N ALA A 681 4.71 16.45 -45.79
CA ALA A 681 4.56 17.61 -44.89
C ALA A 681 3.87 17.22 -43.58
N GLU A 682 2.90 16.30 -43.62
CA GLU A 682 2.30 15.74 -42.42
C GLU A 682 3.27 14.85 -41.63
N ALA A 683 4.06 14.01 -42.32
CA ALA A 683 5.13 13.24 -41.68
C ALA A 683 6.18 14.14 -41.03
N GLY A 684 6.57 15.24 -41.69
CA GLY A 684 7.44 16.27 -41.12
C GLY A 684 6.84 16.89 -39.86
N ARG A 685 5.54 17.27 -39.90
CA ARG A 685 4.81 17.80 -38.74
C ARG A 685 4.78 16.81 -37.57
N LEU A 686 4.58 15.52 -37.84
CA LEU A 686 4.61 14.45 -36.82
C LEU A 686 6.02 14.22 -36.28
N GLY A 687 7.05 14.29 -37.13
CA GLY A 687 8.46 14.23 -36.71
C GLY A 687 8.82 15.36 -35.75
N GLU A 688 8.36 16.58 -36.03
CA GLU A 688 8.55 17.73 -35.14
C GLU A 688 7.79 17.60 -33.83
N LEU A 689 6.57 17.03 -33.88
CA LEU A 689 5.81 16.73 -32.67
C LEU A 689 6.54 15.71 -31.79
N LEU A 690 7.10 14.65 -32.38
CA LEU A 690 7.88 13.65 -31.65
C LEU A 690 9.19 14.25 -31.11
N ALA A 691 9.87 15.09 -31.89
CA ALA A 691 11.10 15.76 -31.46
C ALA A 691 10.85 16.72 -30.29
N SER A 692 9.78 17.52 -30.34
CA SER A 692 9.41 18.44 -29.26
C SER A 692 8.89 17.73 -28.01
N ALA A 693 8.33 16.52 -28.15
CA ALA A 693 7.89 15.70 -27.02
C ALA A 693 9.00 14.82 -26.42
N ALA A 694 10.17 14.75 -27.03
CA ALA A 694 11.26 13.88 -26.60
C ALA A 694 11.91 14.39 -25.31
N ILE A 695 12.07 13.49 -24.35
CA ILE A 695 12.81 13.71 -23.11
C ILE A 695 14.22 13.18 -23.36
N ARG A 696 15.20 14.07 -23.44
CA ARG A 696 16.57 13.74 -23.84
C ARG A 696 17.52 13.82 -22.66
N ALA A 697 18.41 12.83 -22.55
CA ALA A 697 19.52 12.84 -21.60
C ALA A 697 20.75 12.20 -22.26
N GLY A 698 21.76 13.02 -22.57
CA GLY A 698 22.91 12.58 -23.36
C GLY A 698 22.49 12.09 -24.74
N GLU A 699 22.89 10.86 -25.08
CA GLU A 699 22.53 10.21 -26.34
C GLU A 699 21.13 9.57 -26.33
N SER A 700 20.50 9.45 -25.16
CA SER A 700 19.23 8.76 -25.00
C SER A 700 18.02 9.67 -25.13
N ALA A 701 16.90 9.10 -25.60
CA ALA A 701 15.61 9.76 -25.70
C ALA A 701 14.47 8.84 -25.23
N ALA A 702 13.52 9.43 -24.50
CA ALA A 702 12.31 8.78 -24.01
C ALA A 702 11.06 9.61 -24.35
N TRP A 703 9.91 8.95 -24.40
CA TRP A 703 8.61 9.60 -24.64
C TRP A 703 7.59 9.16 -23.61
N ILE A 704 6.65 10.05 -23.32
CA ILE A 704 5.48 9.77 -22.48
C ILE A 704 4.24 9.73 -23.36
N GLY A 705 3.49 8.65 -23.27
CA GLY A 705 2.31 8.45 -24.09
C GLY A 705 1.37 7.37 -23.57
N PRO A 706 0.22 7.18 -24.22
CA PRO A 706 -0.78 6.20 -23.82
C PRO A 706 -0.32 4.78 -24.17
N ALA A 707 0.06 4.01 -23.16
CA ALA A 707 0.45 2.61 -23.27
C ALA A 707 -0.74 1.68 -22.96
N PRO A 708 -0.99 0.63 -23.76
CA PRO A 708 -2.04 -0.33 -23.48
C PRO A 708 -1.76 -1.10 -22.19
N VAL A 709 -2.78 -1.23 -21.33
CA VAL A 709 -2.76 -2.18 -20.21
C VAL A 709 -3.40 -3.50 -20.64
N ASP A 710 -4.45 -3.40 -21.46
CA ASP A 710 -5.10 -4.49 -22.18
C ASP A 710 -5.74 -4.00 -23.50
N HIS A 711 -6.71 -4.75 -24.01
CA HIS A 711 -7.45 -4.42 -25.22
C HIS A 711 -8.40 -3.23 -25.07
N GLU A 712 -8.75 -2.78 -23.87
CA GLU A 712 -9.76 -1.74 -23.64
C GLU A 712 -9.17 -0.49 -22.97
N HIS A 713 -8.20 -0.68 -22.07
CA HIS A 713 -7.65 0.30 -21.17
C HIS A 713 -6.23 0.73 -21.55
N ARG A 714 -5.89 1.98 -21.21
CA ARG A 714 -4.57 2.56 -21.41
C ARG A 714 -4.19 3.41 -20.20
N ASN A 715 -2.90 3.44 -19.87
CA ASN A 715 -2.33 4.40 -18.94
C ASN A 715 -1.35 5.32 -19.66
N VAL A 716 -1.16 6.52 -19.15
CA VAL A 716 -0.02 7.35 -19.57
C VAL A 716 1.24 6.81 -18.90
N ARG A 717 2.20 6.34 -19.70
CA ARG A 717 3.46 5.76 -19.22
C ARG A 717 4.62 6.21 -20.10
N VAL A 718 5.84 5.96 -19.62
CA VAL A 718 7.03 6.02 -20.48
C VAL A 718 6.89 4.94 -21.55
N ALA A 719 7.13 5.29 -22.80
CA ALA A 719 7.06 4.37 -23.93
C ALA A 719 8.01 3.19 -23.68
N GLY A 720 7.46 1.97 -23.79
CA GLY A 720 8.24 0.74 -23.66
C GLY A 720 9.22 0.56 -24.82
N PRO A 721 10.02 -0.51 -24.82
CA PRO A 721 11.01 -0.73 -25.88
C PRO A 721 10.40 -1.33 -27.16
N ASP A 722 9.13 -1.76 -27.16
CA ASP A 722 8.50 -2.49 -28.27
C ASP A 722 8.16 -1.65 -29.52
N LEU A 723 7.78 -2.35 -30.59
CA LEU A 723 7.39 -1.74 -31.87
C LEU A 723 5.94 -1.21 -31.87
N TYR A 724 5.02 -1.83 -31.13
CA TYR A 724 3.59 -1.55 -31.19
C TYR A 724 3.21 -0.21 -30.55
N SER A 725 3.71 0.04 -29.35
CA SER A 725 3.42 1.25 -28.56
C SER A 725 4.67 1.93 -28.01
N GLY A 726 5.85 1.41 -28.36
CA GLY A 726 7.12 1.78 -27.76
C GLY A 726 8.06 2.57 -28.66
N ALA A 727 9.27 2.77 -28.13
CA ALA A 727 10.33 3.57 -28.71
C ALA A 727 10.86 3.00 -30.03
N ALA A 728 10.81 1.67 -30.25
CA ALA A 728 11.24 1.08 -31.52
C ALA A 728 10.33 1.50 -32.69
N GLY A 729 9.03 1.66 -32.46
CA GLY A 729 8.10 2.20 -33.48
C GLY A 729 8.39 3.65 -33.83
N ILE A 730 8.68 4.47 -32.80
CA ILE A 730 9.09 5.86 -32.96
C ILE A 730 10.41 5.94 -33.74
N ALA A 731 11.39 5.11 -33.38
CA ALA A 731 12.69 5.05 -34.04
C ALA A 731 12.55 4.72 -35.53
N LEU A 732 11.76 3.70 -35.88
CA LEU A 732 11.54 3.30 -37.26
C LEU A 732 10.90 4.42 -38.10
N PHE A 733 9.91 5.11 -37.55
CA PHE A 733 9.29 6.26 -38.21
C PHE A 733 10.29 7.40 -38.45
N LEU A 734 11.06 7.77 -37.41
CA LEU A 734 12.05 8.83 -37.49
C LEU A 734 13.21 8.48 -38.44
N ALA A 735 13.63 7.22 -38.47
CA ALA A 735 14.64 6.73 -39.40
C ALA A 735 14.16 6.84 -40.87
N ALA A 736 12.91 6.44 -41.14
CA ALA A 736 12.30 6.58 -42.46
C ALA A 736 12.17 8.05 -42.87
N LEU A 737 11.72 8.92 -41.95
CA LEU A 737 11.62 10.36 -42.20
C LEU A 737 13.00 10.96 -42.51
N ALA A 738 14.03 10.63 -41.73
CA ALA A 738 15.40 11.08 -41.96
C ALA A 738 15.98 10.59 -43.29
N HIS A 739 15.62 9.36 -43.73
CA HIS A 739 16.05 8.83 -45.02
C HIS A 739 15.45 9.62 -46.18
N ILE A 740 14.19 10.01 -46.08
CA ILE A 740 13.46 10.73 -47.14
C ILE A 740 13.83 12.22 -47.16
N THR A 741 13.91 12.87 -45.99
CA THR A 741 14.17 14.32 -45.92
C THR A 741 15.66 14.67 -45.90
N GLY A 742 16.52 13.72 -45.54
CA GLY A 742 17.96 13.93 -45.36
C GLY A 742 18.34 14.64 -44.05
N GLU A 743 17.37 14.94 -43.18
CA GLU A 743 17.60 15.73 -41.97
C GLU A 743 18.27 14.91 -40.85
N ALA A 744 19.48 15.30 -40.46
CA ALA A 744 20.29 14.60 -39.47
C ALA A 744 19.61 14.50 -38.07
N ARG A 745 18.85 15.54 -37.67
CA ARG A 745 18.18 15.58 -36.37
C ARG A 745 17.20 14.42 -36.14
N PHE A 746 16.49 13.97 -37.18
CA PHE A 746 15.57 12.84 -37.06
C PHE A 746 16.32 11.51 -36.95
N ARG A 747 17.47 11.39 -37.63
CA ARG A 747 18.37 10.23 -37.51
C ARG A 747 18.94 10.12 -36.09
N GLU A 748 19.45 11.22 -35.54
CA GLU A 748 19.98 11.27 -34.17
C GLU A 748 18.91 10.90 -33.15
N LEU A 749 17.68 11.41 -33.33
CA LEU A 749 16.57 11.09 -32.45
C LEU A 749 16.12 9.62 -32.55
N ALA A 750 16.18 9.02 -33.74
CA ALA A 750 15.92 7.59 -33.91
C ALA A 750 16.94 6.72 -33.14
N PHE A 751 18.22 7.08 -33.18
CA PHE A 751 19.24 6.38 -32.39
C PHE A 751 19.02 6.57 -30.89
N GLY A 752 18.69 7.78 -30.45
CA GLY A 752 18.39 8.03 -29.04
C GLY A 752 17.18 7.25 -28.53
N ALA A 753 16.17 7.01 -29.36
CA ALA A 753 15.03 6.18 -29.01
C ALA A 753 15.39 4.71 -28.76
N LEU A 754 16.42 4.19 -29.43
CA LEU A 754 16.88 2.81 -29.30
C LEU A 754 17.96 2.64 -28.24
N TYR A 755 18.53 3.73 -27.72
CA TYR A 755 19.59 3.68 -26.72
C TYR A 755 19.20 2.91 -25.45
N PRO A 756 18.01 3.13 -24.84
CA PRO A 756 17.61 2.39 -23.63
C PRO A 756 17.54 0.87 -23.83
N ALA A 757 17.34 0.38 -25.06
CA ALA A 757 17.27 -1.04 -25.35
C ALA A 757 18.63 -1.76 -25.19
N ARG A 758 19.75 -1.03 -25.13
CA ARG A 758 21.09 -1.59 -24.92
C ARG A 758 21.27 -2.09 -23.49
N ASP A 759 20.83 -1.32 -22.51
CA ASP A 759 20.88 -1.69 -21.08
C ASP A 759 20.01 -2.94 -20.81
N PHE A 760 18.89 -3.07 -21.51
CA PHE A 760 18.04 -4.27 -21.43
C PHE A 760 18.75 -5.55 -21.88
N ARG A 761 19.68 -5.48 -22.85
CA ARG A 761 20.45 -6.66 -23.29
C ARG A 761 21.36 -7.16 -22.16
N GLU A 762 22.06 -6.25 -21.51
CA GLU A 762 22.95 -6.57 -20.38
C GLU A 762 22.15 -7.12 -19.19
N ALA A 763 20.97 -6.58 -18.93
CA ALA A 763 20.05 -7.08 -17.91
C ALA A 763 19.45 -8.46 -18.25
N ALA A 764 19.14 -8.72 -19.53
CA ALA A 764 18.57 -9.98 -20.00
C ALA A 764 19.59 -11.13 -20.00
N GLU A 765 20.86 -10.85 -20.30
CA GLU A 765 21.96 -11.83 -20.22
C GLU A 765 22.19 -12.34 -18.79
N GLY A 766 21.88 -11.52 -17.77
CA GLY A 766 21.96 -11.89 -16.36
C GLY A 766 20.67 -12.46 -15.73
N SER A 767 19.52 -12.42 -16.41
CA SER A 767 18.21 -12.73 -15.81
C SER A 767 17.20 -13.36 -16.77
N ALA A 768 16.90 -14.66 -16.56
CA ALA A 768 15.82 -15.38 -17.26
C ALA A 768 14.42 -14.76 -17.02
N LEU A 769 14.27 -13.94 -15.97
CA LEU A 769 13.04 -13.21 -15.66
C LEU A 769 12.82 -12.02 -16.62
N ALA A 770 13.88 -11.28 -16.98
CA ALA A 770 13.80 -10.15 -17.90
C ALA A 770 13.35 -10.59 -19.31
N ALA A 771 13.88 -11.71 -19.80
CA ALA A 771 13.45 -12.31 -21.06
C ALA A 771 11.98 -12.81 -21.03
N ARG A 772 11.53 -13.37 -19.89
CA ARG A 772 10.14 -13.79 -19.71
C ARG A 772 9.16 -12.61 -19.60
N LEU A 773 9.57 -11.51 -18.98
CA LEU A 773 8.75 -10.30 -18.83
C LEU A 773 8.51 -9.58 -20.17
N LEU A 774 9.49 -9.60 -21.09
CA LEU A 774 9.31 -9.06 -22.43
C LEU A 774 8.38 -9.94 -23.27
N GLY A 775 8.44 -11.27 -23.09
CA GLY A 775 7.70 -12.22 -23.92
C GLY A 775 8.24 -12.29 -25.35
N ILE A 776 7.63 -13.16 -26.15
CA ILE A 776 8.00 -13.40 -27.55
C ILE A 776 6.82 -12.96 -28.44
N GLY A 777 7.05 -11.97 -29.31
CA GLY A 777 6.01 -11.45 -30.20
C GLY A 777 6.56 -10.57 -31.32
N GLY A 778 5.83 -10.48 -32.43
CA GLY A 778 6.25 -9.73 -33.62
C GLY A 778 6.08 -8.21 -33.50
N ALA A 779 5.06 -7.75 -32.76
CA ALA A 779 4.80 -6.33 -32.53
C ALA A 779 5.11 -5.89 -31.09
N THR A 780 5.13 -6.83 -30.14
CA THR A 780 5.50 -6.64 -28.72
C THR A 780 6.55 -7.66 -28.30
N GLY A 781 7.29 -7.39 -27.25
CA GLY A 781 8.32 -8.31 -26.74
C GLY A 781 9.61 -8.34 -27.56
N ILE A 782 10.49 -9.29 -27.26
CA ILE A 782 11.90 -9.19 -27.70
C ILE A 782 12.09 -9.24 -29.22
N SER A 783 11.25 -9.99 -29.95
CA SER A 783 11.37 -10.05 -31.41
C SER A 783 10.94 -8.75 -32.10
N SER A 784 10.06 -7.95 -31.48
CA SER A 784 9.67 -6.63 -31.97
C SER A 784 10.83 -5.62 -31.93
N LEU A 785 11.66 -5.71 -30.88
CA LEU A 785 12.90 -4.94 -30.75
C LEU A 785 13.90 -5.30 -31.85
N ILE A 786 14.10 -6.61 -32.08
CA ILE A 786 15.00 -7.10 -33.14
C ILE A 786 14.54 -6.56 -34.50
N TYR A 787 13.23 -6.59 -34.79
CA TYR A 787 12.70 -6.04 -36.04
C TYR A 787 13.02 -4.55 -36.19
N GLY A 788 12.80 -3.75 -35.14
CA GLY A 788 13.10 -2.32 -35.15
C GLY A 788 14.59 -1.98 -35.26
N LEU A 789 15.49 -2.90 -34.90
CA LEU A 789 16.94 -2.72 -35.07
C LEU A 789 17.45 -3.11 -36.46
N VAL A 790 16.73 -3.98 -37.18
CA VAL A 790 17.13 -4.50 -38.50
C VAL A 790 16.54 -3.69 -39.67
N ARG A 791 15.45 -2.96 -39.43
CA ARG A 791 14.78 -2.08 -40.40
C ARG A 791 15.20 -0.64 -40.19
#